data_AF-A0A1I4NNQ8-F1
#
_entry.id   AF-A0A1I4NNQ8-F1
#
_cell.length_a   1.000
_cell.length_b   1.000
_cell.length_c   1.000
_cell.angle_alpha   90.00
_cell.angle_beta   90.00
_cell.angle_gamma   90.00
#
_symmetry.space_group_name_H-M   'P 1'
#
loop_
_entity.id
_entity.type
_entity.pdbx_description
1 polymer ?
#
loop_
_entity_poly.entity_id
_entity_poly.type
_entity_poly.pdbx_seq_one_letter_code
_entity_poly.pdbx_strand_id
1 'polypeptide(L)'
;MKQELILHDSQLDVFRSPFGAVCCNQPLILKLKIQSSVPPANVVLRLWLEERGEERIPMTRVEDSGQTVFYQVQMNAPLAPCIVWYYFMIELENSVYYYGNQPDQLGGTGRLYETEPPSYQITVYKKGAVTPDWFKGSVMYQIFPDRFYKETTDGQVLTAPKGSVFHAYWDNHPYYIRDADTGRIVSYDFFGGNLQGVIAKLPYLKELGISVIYFNPIFASSSNHRYDTGDYKTIDAMLGDNQTFAALCKKANEYGISVILDGVFSHTGSDSIYFNREGNYPEVGAYQSKESAYYNWYRFKKYPHSYEAWWGIDTMPNVEESEPSYIDYIIDGKDSVIKQWLRLGAKGWRLDVADELPDEFIKKIYKAMKNADPDSVLIGEVWEDASNKESYGKLRKYLQGDELDSVMNYPFRGIVLDFILGRMDAFEVHRRFMSLAENYPIQNFYAMMNLIGSHDVTRILTLLGEAPSPDSLTVAQQAVYRLSTEKRQLGIARLKILVLWQMTFPGVPCIYYGDEAGVEGFKDPFNRGTYPWGQEDTELLVWYKQVIALHNRYDLFKAGEWISLPVHEQVYGYIRKISNGKNVFSQSAQDNTAVILLNTSVDQSIIVEIPIRKWCHGVMIDILNNDQEIRIIKGILTICLQPLEGKVLLQREKSFFPRQAGILLHPTSLPSKYGIGDLGQEAYEFIDFLHKSKQKLWQVLPLNPVGDSHSPYQCPSAFAGNPLLISIDKLVNQGLLTVDDLGQVPQFNDEQVAFSDVKEYKESLFLKAFTTFKQQSRLQDYERFCTTHHSWLLEYALFMALKNFFKGQPWHLWPREVSLREPKALKKYKNLLADAIDYHIFLQFIFFRQWEDVKQYARQKNISIIGDIPIFVAHDSCDVWANRQLFDLDENGNAHTVAGVPPDYFSKTGQLWGNPHYHWKEMEKNDYRWWRERLQVLFSLVDIVRVDHFRGFESFWEVPASAETAEKGQWVKGPGERFFRILRQYLGPLPIIVEDLGIITPEVEDLKYELSFPGIKVLQFLFCYDQEGRCIPFTCEKNVVVYTGTHDNDTISSWYEKLVAEDLTLAKCVQQEIGLDEKDGIAPYWKFIEFLYKCNGDTAIIPLQDLLGLSDITRMNLPGTVGGTNWVWRLKKRLLTNEISSKLAELTERYAR
;
A
#
# COMPACT_ATOMS: atom_id res chain seq x y z
N MET A 1 -15.27 -38.89 8.36
CA MET A 1 -14.38 -37.71 8.46
C MET A 1 -15.26 -36.47 8.62
N LYS A 2 -14.89 -35.44 9.41
CA LYS A 2 -15.73 -34.24 9.62
C LYS A 2 -15.17 -33.04 8.84
N GLN A 3 -16.04 -32.25 8.21
CA GLN A 3 -15.68 -31.05 7.43
C GLN A 3 -14.80 -30.07 8.22
N GLU A 4 -15.15 -29.80 9.48
CA GLU A 4 -14.48 -28.83 10.37
C GLU A 4 -12.98 -29.11 10.57
N LEU A 5 -12.56 -30.35 10.29
CA LEU A 5 -11.18 -30.80 10.46
C LEU A 5 -10.34 -30.66 9.19
N ILE A 6 -10.94 -30.25 8.07
CA ILE A 6 -10.26 -30.15 6.77
C ILE A 6 -10.47 -28.76 6.19
N LEU A 7 -9.37 -28.14 5.76
CA LEU A 7 -9.42 -26.80 5.18
C LEU A 7 -8.48 -26.68 3.98
N HIS A 8 -9.06 -26.26 2.87
CA HIS A 8 -8.36 -25.60 1.78
C HIS A 8 -9.22 -24.40 1.37
N ASP A 9 -8.59 -23.23 1.27
CA ASP A 9 -9.21 -22.02 0.76
C ASP A 9 -8.37 -21.50 -0.40
N SER A 10 -8.90 -21.57 -1.62
CA SER A 10 -8.15 -21.22 -2.83
C SER A 10 -7.81 -19.72 -2.92
N GLN A 11 -8.43 -18.88 -2.08
CA GLN A 11 -8.25 -17.44 -2.06
C GLN A 11 -7.30 -16.97 -0.94
N LEU A 12 -6.67 -17.90 -0.21
CA LEU A 12 -5.65 -17.61 0.80
C LEU A 12 -4.28 -18.16 0.37
N ASP A 13 -3.26 -17.30 0.38
CA ASP A 13 -1.88 -17.64 -0.03
C ASP A 13 -1.29 -18.85 0.71
N VAL A 14 -1.73 -19.11 1.95
CA VAL A 14 -1.27 -20.27 2.73
C VAL A 14 -1.66 -21.61 2.10
N PHE A 15 -2.75 -21.64 1.33
CA PHE A 15 -3.28 -22.85 0.69
C PHE A 15 -3.03 -22.91 -0.81
N ARG A 16 -2.94 -21.75 -1.47
CA ARG A 16 -2.62 -21.62 -2.90
C ARG A 16 -1.66 -20.45 -3.08
N SER A 17 -0.40 -20.75 -3.40
CA SER A 17 0.62 -19.72 -3.66
C SER A 17 1.27 -19.91 -5.03
N PRO A 18 1.29 -18.88 -5.89
CA PRO A 18 0.68 -17.56 -5.68
C PRO A 18 -0.86 -17.60 -5.80
N PHE A 19 -1.55 -16.64 -5.17
CA PHE A 19 -2.97 -16.37 -5.43
C PHE A 19 -3.22 -15.98 -6.90
N GLY A 20 -4.37 -16.40 -7.44
CA GLY A 20 -4.85 -16.01 -8.76
C GLY A 20 -4.32 -16.86 -9.93
N ALA A 21 -4.53 -16.36 -11.14
CA ALA A 21 -4.01 -16.95 -12.37
C ALA A 21 -2.47 -16.89 -12.42
N VAL A 22 -1.84 -17.89 -13.03
CA VAL A 22 -0.38 -18.05 -13.05
C VAL A 22 0.17 -18.10 -14.46
N CYS A 23 1.41 -17.65 -14.66
CA CYS A 23 2.04 -17.76 -15.98
C CYS A 23 2.65 -19.15 -16.20
N CYS A 24 2.86 -19.52 -17.47
CA CYS A 24 3.48 -20.80 -17.83
C CYS A 24 4.83 -21.01 -17.09
N ASN A 25 5.03 -22.21 -16.56
CA ASN A 25 6.21 -22.61 -15.78
C ASN A 25 6.44 -21.82 -14.48
N GLN A 26 5.43 -21.13 -13.95
CA GLN A 26 5.51 -20.49 -12.64
C GLN A 26 5.41 -21.55 -11.52
N PRO A 27 6.24 -21.48 -10.46
CA PRO A 27 6.07 -22.32 -9.29
C PRO A 27 4.70 -22.12 -8.63
N LEU A 28 4.06 -23.23 -8.27
CA LEU A 28 2.74 -23.31 -7.68
C LEU A 28 2.75 -24.28 -6.49
N ILE A 29 2.22 -23.83 -5.36
CA ILE A 29 2.09 -24.60 -4.13
C ILE A 29 0.60 -24.72 -3.80
N LEU A 30 0.12 -25.96 -3.64
CA LEU A 30 -1.22 -26.26 -3.18
C LEU A 30 -1.15 -27.05 -1.87
N LYS A 31 -1.87 -26.59 -0.84
CA LYS A 31 -1.90 -27.22 0.48
C LYS A 31 -3.32 -27.58 0.91
N LEU A 32 -3.46 -28.68 1.64
CA LEU A 32 -4.67 -29.09 2.34
C LEU A 32 -4.34 -29.29 3.82
N LYS A 33 -5.04 -28.59 4.71
CA LYS A 33 -4.92 -28.79 6.16
C LYS A 33 -5.86 -29.92 6.59
N ILE A 34 -5.34 -30.86 7.38
CA ILE A 34 -6.13 -31.92 8.00
C ILE A 34 -5.77 -32.00 9.50
N GLN A 35 -6.78 -31.91 10.35
CA GLN A 35 -6.68 -32.09 11.80
C GLN A 35 -7.28 -33.45 12.18
N SER A 36 -6.45 -34.46 12.43
CA SER A 36 -6.93 -35.79 12.77
C SER A 36 -5.97 -36.48 13.74
N SER A 37 -6.52 -37.26 14.68
CA SER A 37 -5.75 -38.13 15.58
C SER A 37 -5.16 -39.36 14.87
N VAL A 38 -5.73 -39.74 13.73
CA VAL A 38 -5.24 -40.82 12.86
C VAL A 38 -4.95 -40.21 11.48
N PRO A 39 -3.71 -40.27 10.98
CA PRO A 39 -3.38 -39.73 9.67
C PRO A 39 -4.06 -40.55 8.55
N PRO A 40 -4.52 -39.91 7.46
CA PRO A 40 -4.99 -40.62 6.27
C PRO A 40 -3.87 -41.49 5.68
N ALA A 41 -4.27 -42.55 4.97
CA ALA A 41 -3.33 -43.46 4.31
C ALA A 41 -2.59 -42.74 3.18
N ASN A 42 -3.31 -41.99 2.35
CA ASN A 42 -2.76 -41.07 1.36
C ASN A 42 -3.62 -39.81 1.26
N VAL A 43 -2.99 -38.72 0.82
CA VAL A 43 -3.68 -37.55 0.29
C VAL A 43 -3.15 -37.31 -1.10
N VAL A 44 -4.05 -37.19 -2.08
CA VAL A 44 -3.72 -37.09 -3.50
C VAL A 44 -4.36 -35.84 -4.07
N LEU A 45 -3.58 -35.03 -4.78
CA LEU A 45 -4.09 -33.94 -5.59
C LEU A 45 -4.46 -34.50 -6.97
N ARG A 46 -5.70 -34.30 -7.40
CA ARG A 46 -6.18 -34.67 -8.72
C ARG A 46 -6.22 -33.43 -9.59
N LEU A 47 -5.57 -33.50 -10.76
CA LEU A 47 -5.55 -32.45 -11.78
C LEU A 47 -6.30 -32.91 -13.03
N TRP A 48 -6.97 -31.99 -13.72
CA TRP A 48 -7.46 -32.15 -15.10
C TRP A 48 -6.87 -31.07 -15.98
N LEU A 49 -6.36 -31.46 -17.14
CA LEU A 49 -6.00 -30.55 -18.22
C LEU A 49 -6.66 -31.06 -19.50
N GLU A 50 -7.39 -30.22 -20.25
CA GLU A 50 -8.13 -30.66 -21.44
C GLU A 50 -7.29 -31.50 -22.43
N GLU A 51 -6.06 -31.07 -22.71
CA GLU A 51 -5.20 -31.71 -23.72
C GLU A 51 -4.36 -32.87 -23.17
N ARG A 52 -4.24 -33.03 -21.83
CA ARG A 52 -3.42 -34.08 -21.19
C ARG A 52 -4.22 -35.11 -20.40
N GLY A 53 -5.48 -34.82 -20.07
CA GLY A 53 -6.34 -35.69 -19.27
C GLY A 53 -6.09 -35.55 -17.76
N GLU A 54 -6.33 -36.64 -17.04
CA GLU A 54 -6.21 -36.70 -15.58
C GLU A 54 -4.78 -36.98 -15.13
N GLU A 55 -4.31 -36.23 -14.14
CA GLU A 55 -3.08 -36.50 -13.42
C GLU A 55 -3.37 -36.60 -11.91
N ARG A 56 -2.69 -37.52 -11.21
CA ARG A 56 -2.83 -37.72 -9.76
C ARG A 56 -1.46 -37.62 -9.09
N ILE A 57 -1.33 -36.68 -8.15
CA ILE A 57 -0.07 -36.35 -7.50
C ILE A 57 -0.19 -36.63 -6.00
N PRO A 58 0.57 -37.58 -5.43
CA PRO A 58 0.63 -37.78 -3.99
C PRO A 58 1.15 -36.53 -3.27
N MET A 59 0.46 -36.10 -2.21
CA MET A 59 0.84 -34.93 -1.43
C MET A 59 1.80 -35.31 -0.30
N THR A 60 2.79 -34.45 -0.04
CA THR A 60 3.79 -34.66 1.03
C THR A 60 3.30 -34.05 2.34
N ARG A 61 3.47 -34.78 3.44
CA ARG A 61 3.13 -34.33 4.79
C ARG A 61 4.16 -33.33 5.32
N VAL A 62 3.70 -32.18 5.80
CA VAL A 62 4.50 -31.15 6.47
C VAL A 62 3.88 -30.89 7.84
N GLU A 63 4.68 -31.10 8.88
CA GLU A 63 4.28 -30.83 10.26
C GLU A 63 4.55 -29.35 10.59
N ASP A 64 3.53 -28.67 11.09
CA ASP A 64 3.67 -27.38 11.76
C ASP A 64 3.33 -27.60 13.24
N SER A 65 4.03 -26.88 14.12
CA SER A 65 4.02 -27.03 15.58
C SER A 65 2.61 -27.34 16.17
N GLY A 66 2.38 -28.59 16.60
CA GLY A 66 1.13 -29.05 17.25
C GLY A 66 0.43 -30.25 16.58
N GLN A 67 -0.88 -30.40 16.82
CA GLN A 67 -1.75 -31.47 16.23
C GLN A 67 -2.28 -31.14 14.80
N THR A 68 -1.74 -30.11 14.15
CA THR A 68 -2.19 -29.68 12.81
C THR A 68 -1.20 -30.14 11.74
N VAL A 69 -1.69 -30.81 10.70
CA VAL A 69 -0.87 -31.34 9.61
C VAL A 69 -1.27 -30.70 8.28
N PHE A 70 -0.29 -30.23 7.51
CA PHE A 70 -0.49 -29.80 6.13
C PHE A 70 -0.02 -30.89 5.17
N TYR A 71 -0.81 -31.12 4.13
CA TYR A 71 -0.43 -31.93 2.98
C TYR A 71 -0.17 -30.98 1.82
N GLN A 72 1.01 -31.03 1.21
CA GLN A 72 1.40 -30.08 0.16
C GLN A 72 1.88 -30.76 -1.12
N VAL A 73 1.65 -30.09 -2.25
CA VAL A 73 2.31 -30.34 -3.52
C VAL A 73 2.96 -29.04 -3.96
N GLN A 74 4.24 -29.12 -4.32
CA GLN A 74 4.96 -28.07 -5.01
C GLN A 74 5.23 -28.55 -6.43
N MET A 75 4.73 -27.80 -7.41
CA MET A 75 4.86 -28.11 -8.84
C MET A 75 5.06 -26.83 -9.64
N ASN A 76 5.37 -26.95 -10.92
CA ASN A 76 5.33 -25.82 -11.83
C ASN A 76 4.03 -25.87 -12.63
N ALA A 77 3.45 -24.70 -12.91
CA ALA A 77 2.36 -24.57 -13.84
C ALA A 77 2.76 -25.13 -15.23
N PRO A 78 1.80 -25.67 -15.99
CA PRO A 78 2.02 -26.17 -17.35
C PRO A 78 2.85 -25.23 -18.25
N LEU A 79 3.65 -25.82 -19.13
CA LEU A 79 4.51 -25.08 -20.07
C LEU A 79 3.71 -24.37 -21.18
N ALA A 80 2.50 -24.84 -21.46
CA ALA A 80 1.59 -24.24 -22.43
C ALA A 80 0.39 -23.60 -21.69
N PRO A 81 -0.18 -22.50 -22.21
CA PRO A 81 -1.39 -21.91 -21.65
C PRO A 81 -2.56 -22.90 -21.67
N CYS A 82 -3.30 -22.99 -20.57
CA CYS A 82 -4.45 -23.87 -20.42
C CYS A 82 -5.27 -23.51 -19.17
N ILE A 83 -6.35 -24.23 -18.93
CA ILE A 83 -7.04 -24.25 -17.63
C ILE A 83 -6.67 -25.55 -16.93
N VAL A 84 -6.28 -25.45 -15.66
CA VAL A 84 -6.07 -26.59 -14.78
C VAL A 84 -7.23 -26.66 -13.79
N TRP A 85 -7.90 -27.81 -13.74
CA TRP A 85 -8.94 -28.07 -12.75
C TRP A 85 -8.39 -28.98 -11.66
N TYR A 86 -8.68 -28.70 -10.38
CA TYR A 86 -8.18 -29.54 -9.29
C TYR A 86 -9.14 -29.76 -8.13
N TYR A 87 -8.98 -30.89 -7.46
CA TYR A 87 -9.54 -31.18 -6.13
C TYR A 87 -8.62 -32.17 -5.39
N PHE A 88 -8.91 -32.41 -4.11
CA PHE A 88 -8.13 -33.32 -3.26
C PHE A 88 -8.89 -34.62 -3.02
N MET A 89 -8.18 -35.73 -3.02
CA MET A 89 -8.65 -37.06 -2.63
C MET A 89 -7.96 -37.45 -1.32
N ILE A 90 -8.74 -37.91 -0.35
CA ILE A 90 -8.29 -38.28 0.98
C ILE A 90 -8.62 -39.76 1.17
N GLU A 91 -7.59 -40.60 1.13
CA GLU A 91 -7.73 -42.05 1.20
C GLU A 91 -7.55 -42.51 2.65
N LEU A 92 -8.56 -43.18 3.18
CA LEU A 92 -8.54 -43.91 4.44
C LEU A 92 -8.51 -45.42 4.15
N GLU A 93 -8.19 -46.25 5.16
CA GLU A 93 -8.05 -47.71 4.99
C GLU A 93 -9.22 -48.37 4.24
N ASN A 94 -10.46 -47.91 4.45
CA ASN A 94 -11.66 -48.52 3.86
C ASN A 94 -12.56 -47.55 3.06
N SER A 95 -12.12 -46.31 2.80
CA SER A 95 -12.97 -45.28 2.16
C SER A 95 -12.17 -44.14 1.55
N VAL A 96 -12.69 -43.51 0.49
CA VAL A 96 -12.12 -42.30 -0.12
C VAL A 96 -13.09 -41.14 0.05
N TYR A 97 -12.58 -40.01 0.53
CA TYR A 97 -13.31 -38.75 0.57
C TYR A 97 -12.68 -37.76 -0.39
N TYR A 98 -13.47 -36.79 -0.85
CA TYR A 98 -13.01 -35.75 -1.76
C TYR A 98 -13.18 -34.39 -1.10
N TYR A 99 -12.22 -33.49 -1.30
CA TYR A 99 -12.32 -32.11 -0.88
C TYR A 99 -12.15 -31.21 -2.10
N GLY A 100 -13.19 -30.48 -2.46
CA GLY A 100 -13.24 -29.67 -3.67
C GLY A 100 -13.89 -28.32 -3.44
N ASN A 101 -14.21 -27.66 -4.53
CA ASN A 101 -14.88 -26.37 -4.58
C ASN A 101 -16.35 -26.53 -4.13
N GLN A 102 -16.99 -25.43 -3.76
CA GLN A 102 -18.40 -25.40 -3.39
C GLN A 102 -19.30 -25.63 -4.63
N PRO A 103 -20.59 -25.99 -4.45
CA PRO A 103 -21.52 -26.20 -5.56
C PRO A 103 -21.72 -24.98 -6.48
N ASP A 104 -21.51 -23.77 -5.94
CA ASP A 104 -21.57 -22.52 -6.70
C ASP A 104 -20.30 -22.23 -7.53
N GLN A 105 -19.24 -23.03 -7.35
CA GLN A 105 -17.99 -22.98 -8.10
C GLN A 105 -17.21 -21.66 -7.99
N LEU A 106 -17.47 -20.84 -6.96
CA LEU A 106 -16.85 -19.52 -6.81
C LEU A 106 -15.45 -19.54 -6.17
N GLY A 107 -14.88 -20.72 -5.92
CA GLY A 107 -13.60 -20.86 -5.21
C GLY A 107 -13.75 -20.54 -3.71
N GLY A 108 -12.63 -20.16 -3.09
CA GLY A 108 -12.56 -19.87 -1.66
C GLY A 108 -12.53 -21.14 -0.82
N THR A 109 -13.16 -21.12 0.35
CA THR A 109 -13.23 -22.28 1.26
C THR A 109 -14.01 -23.45 0.66
N GLY A 110 -13.37 -24.61 0.61
CA GLY A 110 -13.94 -25.83 0.06
C GLY A 110 -14.91 -26.61 0.94
N ARG A 111 -15.34 -27.75 0.38
CA ARG A 111 -16.25 -28.70 1.02
C ARG A 111 -15.79 -30.14 0.81
N LEU A 112 -16.09 -30.98 1.81
CA LEU A 112 -15.91 -32.43 1.81
C LEU A 112 -17.11 -33.13 1.16
N TYR A 113 -16.81 -34.12 0.33
CA TYR A 113 -17.75 -34.92 -0.44
C TYR A 113 -17.42 -36.41 -0.33
N GLU A 114 -18.42 -37.26 -0.51
CA GLU A 114 -18.27 -38.72 -0.63
C GLU A 114 -18.11 -39.16 -2.10
N THR A 115 -18.41 -38.26 -3.03
CA THR A 115 -18.29 -38.42 -4.49
C THR A 115 -17.41 -37.33 -5.07
N GLU A 116 -17.07 -37.43 -6.36
CA GLU A 116 -16.30 -36.40 -7.06
C GLU A 116 -16.94 -35.00 -6.88
N PRO A 117 -16.16 -34.00 -6.45
CA PRO A 117 -16.66 -32.66 -6.15
C PRO A 117 -16.50 -31.73 -7.34
N PRO A 118 -17.15 -30.54 -7.32
CA PRO A 118 -16.76 -29.45 -8.20
C PRO A 118 -15.28 -29.11 -8.03
N SER A 119 -14.59 -28.82 -9.14
CA SER A 119 -13.17 -28.53 -9.13
C SER A 119 -12.90 -27.03 -8.89
N TYR A 120 -11.73 -26.72 -8.34
CA TYR A 120 -11.15 -25.39 -8.41
C TYR A 120 -10.52 -25.14 -9.77
N GLN A 121 -10.39 -23.87 -10.15
CA GLN A 121 -9.78 -23.45 -11.41
C GLN A 121 -8.44 -22.75 -11.19
N ILE A 122 -7.48 -23.05 -12.08
CA ILE A 122 -6.27 -22.25 -12.27
C ILE A 122 -6.13 -21.92 -13.75
N THR A 123 -6.26 -20.64 -14.09
CA THR A 123 -5.95 -20.14 -15.43
C THR A 123 -4.43 -20.02 -15.57
N VAL A 124 -3.87 -20.74 -16.55
CA VAL A 124 -2.44 -20.70 -16.87
C VAL A 124 -2.28 -19.90 -18.16
N TYR A 125 -1.67 -18.72 -18.07
CA TYR A 125 -1.51 -17.79 -19.20
C TYR A 125 -0.08 -17.73 -19.70
N LYS A 126 0.09 -17.26 -20.93
CA LYS A 126 1.39 -17.13 -21.59
C LYS A 126 2.33 -16.23 -20.79
N LYS A 127 3.55 -16.72 -20.56
CA LYS A 127 4.60 -15.95 -19.88
C LYS A 127 4.91 -14.65 -20.64
N GLY A 128 4.85 -13.53 -19.94
CA GLY A 128 5.08 -12.19 -20.50
C GLY A 128 3.87 -11.57 -21.20
N ALA A 129 2.68 -12.19 -21.15
CA ALA A 129 1.46 -11.57 -21.63
C ALA A 129 1.17 -10.28 -20.84
N VAL A 130 0.91 -9.19 -21.56
CA VAL A 130 0.59 -7.87 -21.01
C VAL A 130 -0.55 -7.26 -21.82
N THR A 131 -1.38 -6.47 -21.16
CA THR A 131 -2.41 -5.64 -21.81
C THR A 131 -1.88 -4.21 -21.96
N PRO A 132 -2.40 -3.37 -22.89
CA PRO A 132 -1.89 -2.02 -23.09
C PRO A 132 -1.97 -1.14 -21.82
N ASP A 133 -0.85 -0.50 -21.45
CA ASP A 133 -0.75 0.29 -20.22
C ASP A 133 -1.63 1.55 -20.25
N TRP A 134 -1.72 2.23 -21.39
CA TRP A 134 -2.58 3.42 -21.54
C TRP A 134 -4.07 3.10 -21.34
N PHE A 135 -4.47 1.84 -21.60
CA PHE A 135 -5.84 1.41 -21.51
C PHE A 135 -6.25 1.15 -20.05
N LYS A 136 -5.35 0.54 -19.26
CA LYS A 136 -5.54 0.32 -17.83
C LYS A 136 -5.57 1.67 -17.09
N GLY A 137 -6.72 2.03 -16.52
CA GLY A 137 -6.93 3.33 -15.87
C GLY A 137 -7.44 4.45 -16.78
N SER A 138 -7.85 4.09 -17.99
CA SER A 138 -8.62 4.98 -18.86
C SER A 138 -10.10 4.98 -18.46
N VAL A 139 -10.83 6.03 -18.85
CA VAL A 139 -12.29 6.11 -18.79
C VAL A 139 -12.85 6.10 -20.21
N MET A 140 -13.64 5.07 -20.51
CA MET A 140 -14.23 4.81 -21.80
C MET A 140 -15.65 5.36 -21.91
N TYR A 141 -15.99 5.85 -23.10
CA TYR A 141 -17.31 6.37 -23.44
C TYR A 141 -17.82 5.71 -24.73
N GLN A 142 -18.87 4.90 -24.62
CA GLN A 142 -19.51 4.22 -25.74
C GLN A 142 -20.51 5.15 -26.43
N ILE A 143 -20.33 5.35 -27.73
CA ILE A 143 -21.16 6.21 -28.58
C ILE A 143 -21.90 5.35 -29.61
N PHE A 144 -23.23 5.50 -29.65
CA PHE A 144 -24.05 5.12 -30.80
C PHE A 144 -24.16 6.34 -31.75
N PRO A 145 -23.46 6.34 -32.90
CA PRO A 145 -23.19 7.59 -33.65
C PRO A 145 -24.44 8.36 -34.10
N ASP A 146 -25.44 7.67 -34.66
CA ASP A 146 -26.67 8.29 -35.18
C ASP A 146 -27.47 9.05 -34.10
N ARG A 147 -27.21 8.75 -32.82
CA ARG A 147 -28.02 9.20 -31.68
C ARG A 147 -27.29 10.17 -30.76
N PHE A 148 -26.01 10.44 -31.03
CA PHE A 148 -25.19 11.24 -30.12
C PHE A 148 -25.26 12.74 -30.41
N TYR A 149 -24.85 13.20 -31.59
CA TYR A 149 -24.96 14.61 -31.97
C TYR A 149 -24.97 14.79 -33.48
N LYS A 150 -25.87 15.62 -33.98
CA LYS A 150 -25.99 15.98 -35.39
C LYS A 150 -25.36 17.34 -35.63
N GLU A 151 -24.31 17.35 -36.47
CA GLU A 151 -23.67 18.56 -36.97
C GLU A 151 -23.69 18.51 -38.51
N THR A 152 -24.18 19.57 -39.16
CA THR A 152 -24.21 19.65 -40.62
C THR A 152 -23.55 20.94 -41.05
N THR A 153 -22.57 20.87 -41.95
CA THR A 153 -22.01 22.07 -42.57
C THR A 153 -23.05 22.72 -43.52
N ASP A 154 -23.00 24.03 -43.68
CA ASP A 154 -23.92 24.77 -44.55
C ASP A 154 -23.96 24.15 -45.97
N GLY A 155 -25.14 23.67 -46.38
CA GLY A 155 -25.38 23.04 -47.68
C GLY A 155 -25.19 21.52 -47.75
N GLN A 156 -24.77 20.85 -46.67
CA GLN A 156 -24.63 19.39 -46.63
C GLN A 156 -25.99 18.71 -46.40
N VAL A 157 -26.43 17.91 -47.38
CA VAL A 157 -27.66 17.10 -47.28
C VAL A 157 -27.29 15.69 -46.81
N LEU A 158 -27.71 15.32 -45.59
CA LEU A 158 -27.61 13.93 -45.12
C LEU A 158 -28.60 13.07 -45.91
N THR A 159 -28.12 11.99 -46.52
CA THR A 159 -28.95 11.10 -47.34
C THR A 159 -29.06 9.74 -46.66
N ALA A 160 -30.20 9.45 -46.05
CA ALA A 160 -30.48 8.15 -45.46
C ALA A 160 -30.64 7.08 -46.56
N PRO A 161 -30.38 5.79 -46.25
CA PRO A 161 -30.65 4.70 -47.17
C PRO A 161 -32.09 4.71 -47.69
N LYS A 162 -32.27 4.22 -48.92
CA LYS A 162 -33.58 4.20 -49.56
C LYS A 162 -34.54 3.30 -48.79
N GLY A 163 -35.72 3.80 -48.45
CA GLY A 163 -36.72 3.05 -47.67
C GLY A 163 -36.55 3.17 -46.16
N SER A 164 -35.62 4.00 -45.68
CA SER A 164 -35.47 4.34 -44.27
C SER A 164 -36.41 5.46 -43.82
N VAL A 165 -36.62 5.56 -42.50
CA VAL A 165 -37.33 6.67 -41.85
C VAL A 165 -36.30 7.68 -41.36
N PHE A 166 -36.42 8.95 -41.73
CA PHE A 166 -35.57 10.02 -41.21
C PHE A 166 -36.38 10.95 -40.30
N HIS A 167 -35.96 11.08 -39.04
CA HIS A 167 -36.65 11.91 -38.06
C HIS A 167 -36.37 13.39 -38.27
N ALA A 168 -37.44 14.20 -38.31
CA ALA A 168 -37.33 15.66 -38.42
C ALA A 168 -36.89 16.31 -37.09
N TYR A 169 -37.30 15.73 -35.96
CA TYR A 169 -37.00 16.24 -34.62
C TYR A 169 -36.10 15.28 -33.85
N TRP A 170 -35.14 15.85 -33.11
CA TRP A 170 -34.11 15.10 -32.38
C TRP A 170 -34.66 14.36 -31.16
N ASP A 171 -35.73 14.87 -30.54
CA ASP A 171 -36.38 14.34 -29.34
C ASP A 171 -37.44 13.26 -29.62
N ASN A 172 -37.60 12.85 -30.88
CA ASN A 172 -38.50 11.75 -31.23
C ASN A 172 -38.06 10.42 -30.61
N HIS A 173 -39.02 9.51 -30.43
CA HIS A 173 -38.75 8.15 -30.00
C HIS A 173 -38.25 7.29 -31.16
N PRO A 174 -37.25 6.43 -30.93
CA PRO A 174 -36.80 5.51 -31.96
C PRO A 174 -37.80 4.39 -32.17
N TYR A 175 -37.97 3.94 -33.42
CA TYR A 175 -38.82 2.81 -33.76
C TYR A 175 -38.41 2.14 -35.07
N TYR A 176 -38.72 0.84 -35.17
CA TYR A 176 -38.56 0.08 -36.41
C TYR A 176 -39.92 -0.19 -37.05
N ILE A 177 -40.02 -0.01 -38.36
CA ILE A 177 -41.21 -0.47 -39.10
C ILE A 177 -41.03 -1.97 -39.32
N ARG A 178 -41.99 -2.76 -38.85
CA ARG A 178 -42.00 -4.21 -38.99
C ARG A 178 -43.13 -4.66 -39.90
N ASP A 179 -42.85 -5.69 -40.70
CA ASP A 179 -43.85 -6.41 -41.48
C ASP A 179 -44.84 -7.10 -40.54
N ALA A 180 -46.14 -6.96 -40.83
CA ALA A 180 -47.20 -7.42 -39.93
C ALA A 180 -47.31 -8.95 -39.85
N ASP A 181 -46.97 -9.65 -40.94
CA ASP A 181 -47.13 -11.11 -41.05
C ASP A 181 -45.88 -11.86 -40.58
N THR A 182 -44.70 -11.29 -40.83
CA THR A 182 -43.40 -11.94 -40.57
C THR A 182 -42.64 -11.35 -39.39
N GLY A 183 -43.03 -10.17 -38.88
CA GLY A 183 -42.36 -9.47 -37.78
C GLY A 183 -40.98 -8.90 -38.14
N ARG A 184 -40.55 -9.06 -39.40
CA ARG A 184 -39.26 -8.61 -39.93
C ARG A 184 -39.19 -7.10 -39.97
N ILE A 185 -38.01 -6.54 -39.71
CA ILE A 185 -37.79 -5.10 -39.88
C ILE A 185 -37.75 -4.80 -41.38
N VAL A 186 -38.62 -3.91 -41.85
CA VAL A 186 -38.69 -3.47 -43.25
C VAL A 186 -38.12 -2.07 -43.46
N SER A 187 -38.08 -1.24 -42.40
CA SER A 187 -37.44 0.07 -42.43
C SER A 187 -36.82 0.42 -41.08
N TYR A 188 -35.57 0.85 -41.13
CA TYR A 188 -34.83 1.41 -39.99
C TYR A 188 -34.98 2.94 -39.92
N ASP A 189 -34.86 3.49 -38.71
CA ASP A 189 -34.97 4.91 -38.43
C ASP A 189 -33.61 5.59 -38.21
N PHE A 190 -33.49 6.86 -38.62
CA PHE A 190 -32.27 7.66 -38.51
C PHE A 190 -32.58 9.04 -37.96
N PHE A 191 -31.69 9.54 -37.10
CA PHE A 191 -31.76 10.88 -36.50
C PHE A 191 -30.70 11.82 -37.08
N GLY A 192 -29.65 11.28 -37.71
CA GLY A 192 -28.63 12.04 -38.42
C GLY A 192 -27.44 12.47 -37.55
N GLY A 193 -27.24 11.84 -36.39
CA GLY A 193 -25.98 11.97 -35.66
C GLY A 193 -24.81 11.44 -36.50
N ASN A 194 -23.66 12.10 -36.43
CA ASN A 194 -22.55 11.85 -37.35
C ASN A 194 -21.17 12.13 -36.72
N LEU A 195 -20.09 11.75 -37.43
CA LEU A 195 -18.73 11.88 -36.93
C LEU A 195 -18.30 13.34 -36.74
N GLN A 196 -18.79 14.25 -37.58
CA GLN A 196 -18.54 15.68 -37.42
C GLN A 196 -19.18 16.21 -36.12
N GLY A 197 -20.34 15.68 -35.75
CA GLY A 197 -20.98 15.96 -34.48
C GLY A 197 -20.17 15.46 -33.29
N VAL A 198 -19.58 14.27 -33.38
CA VAL A 198 -18.67 13.79 -32.34
C VAL A 198 -17.43 14.69 -32.21
N ILE A 199 -16.85 15.14 -33.32
CA ILE A 199 -15.76 16.12 -33.32
C ILE A 199 -16.16 17.40 -32.56
N ALA A 200 -17.37 17.93 -32.81
CA ALA A 200 -17.87 19.12 -32.15
C ALA A 200 -18.05 18.93 -30.63
N LYS A 201 -18.19 17.68 -30.16
CA LYS A 201 -18.41 17.32 -28.75
C LYS A 201 -17.19 16.73 -28.05
N LEU A 202 -16.03 16.65 -28.71
CA LEU A 202 -14.76 16.32 -28.05
C LEU A 202 -14.46 17.22 -26.83
N PRO A 203 -14.73 18.54 -26.84
CA PRO A 203 -14.57 19.38 -25.66
C PRO A 203 -15.42 18.92 -24.46
N TYR A 204 -16.67 18.52 -24.71
CA TYR A 204 -17.55 17.98 -23.67
C TYR A 204 -16.99 16.69 -23.07
N LEU A 205 -16.54 15.75 -23.92
CA LEU A 205 -15.96 14.49 -23.47
C LEU A 205 -14.67 14.72 -22.69
N LYS A 206 -13.84 15.68 -23.09
CA LYS A 206 -12.64 16.07 -22.34
C LYS A 206 -12.99 16.66 -20.98
N GLU A 207 -13.98 17.55 -20.92
CA GLU A 207 -14.45 18.16 -19.68
C GLU A 207 -15.01 17.11 -18.70
N LEU A 208 -15.70 16.10 -19.23
CA LEU A 208 -16.18 14.97 -18.45
C LEU A 208 -15.01 14.10 -17.92
N GLY A 209 -13.84 14.14 -18.57
CA GLY A 209 -12.64 13.39 -18.17
C GLY A 209 -12.45 12.06 -18.94
N ILE A 210 -13.08 11.93 -20.11
CA ILE A 210 -12.98 10.76 -20.98
C ILE A 210 -11.61 10.71 -21.67
N SER A 211 -11.13 9.48 -21.88
CA SER A 211 -9.84 9.18 -22.54
C SER A 211 -9.98 8.13 -23.64
N VAL A 212 -11.12 7.47 -23.76
CA VAL A 212 -11.40 6.50 -24.83
C VAL A 212 -12.82 6.68 -25.35
N ILE A 213 -12.98 6.76 -26.66
CA ILE A 213 -14.27 6.62 -27.34
C ILE A 213 -14.35 5.22 -27.92
N TYR A 214 -15.42 4.51 -27.62
CA TYR A 214 -15.79 3.27 -28.30
C TYR A 214 -17.02 3.54 -29.15
N PHE A 215 -16.93 3.28 -30.46
CA PHE A 215 -18.07 3.39 -31.36
C PHE A 215 -18.73 2.05 -31.58
N ASN A 216 -20.07 2.00 -31.47
CA ASN A 216 -20.86 1.01 -32.22
C ASN A 216 -20.53 1.12 -33.74
N PRO A 217 -20.88 0.11 -34.57
CA PRO A 217 -20.39 0.03 -35.94
C PRO A 217 -20.64 1.31 -36.76
N ILE A 218 -19.63 1.72 -37.53
CA ILE A 218 -19.62 2.98 -38.30
C ILE A 218 -19.50 2.77 -39.82
N PHE A 219 -19.39 1.52 -40.26
CA PHE A 219 -19.20 1.17 -41.66
C PHE A 219 -20.52 1.21 -42.43
N ALA A 220 -20.42 1.40 -43.75
CA ALA A 220 -21.56 1.53 -44.63
C ALA A 220 -22.55 0.38 -44.44
N SER A 221 -23.83 0.70 -44.21
CA SER A 221 -24.88 -0.28 -43.97
C SER A 221 -26.27 0.30 -44.29
N SER A 222 -27.27 -0.59 -44.38
CA SER A 222 -28.67 -0.23 -44.62
C SER A 222 -29.41 0.19 -43.34
N SER A 223 -28.93 -0.26 -42.19
CA SER A 223 -29.55 -0.03 -40.88
C SER A 223 -28.91 1.13 -40.12
N ASN A 224 -29.57 1.54 -39.04
CA ASN A 224 -29.03 2.55 -38.14
C ASN A 224 -27.92 2.03 -37.21
N HIS A 225 -27.89 0.72 -36.96
CA HIS A 225 -26.99 0.06 -36.01
C HIS A 225 -25.75 -0.50 -36.71
N ARG A 226 -25.83 -0.73 -38.02
CA ARG A 226 -24.72 -1.03 -38.92
C ARG A 226 -24.02 -2.38 -38.70
N TYR A 227 -24.53 -3.22 -37.81
CA TYR A 227 -24.13 -4.64 -37.69
C TYR A 227 -24.31 -5.45 -38.99
N ASP A 228 -25.32 -5.14 -39.80
CA ASP A 228 -25.48 -5.64 -41.18
C ASP A 228 -24.52 -4.90 -42.13
N THR A 229 -23.22 -5.15 -41.97
CA THR A 229 -22.17 -4.40 -42.69
C THR A 229 -22.30 -4.58 -44.21
N GLY A 230 -22.46 -3.46 -44.92
CA GLY A 230 -22.52 -3.36 -46.37
C GLY A 230 -21.13 -3.29 -47.01
N ASP A 231 -20.23 -2.49 -46.43
CA ASP A 231 -18.81 -2.42 -46.82
C ASP A 231 -17.88 -2.04 -45.63
N TYR A 232 -17.04 -2.97 -45.20
CA TYR A 232 -16.06 -2.78 -44.11
C TYR A 232 -15.01 -1.68 -44.35
N LYS A 233 -14.76 -1.28 -45.60
CA LYS A 233 -13.68 -0.33 -45.93
C LYS A 233 -14.15 1.11 -46.06
N THR A 234 -15.45 1.35 -45.92
CA THR A 234 -16.06 2.65 -46.17
C THR A 234 -16.93 3.05 -44.97
N ILE A 235 -16.70 4.26 -44.44
CA ILE A 235 -17.60 4.89 -43.47
C ILE A 235 -18.98 5.07 -44.10
N ASP A 236 -20.01 4.83 -43.31
CA ASP A 236 -21.38 5.06 -43.71
C ASP A 236 -21.63 6.53 -44.08
N ALA A 237 -22.24 6.76 -45.25
CA ALA A 237 -22.47 8.10 -45.80
C ALA A 237 -23.33 9.00 -44.89
N MET A 238 -24.17 8.44 -44.02
CA MET A 238 -24.92 9.21 -43.02
C MET A 238 -24.03 9.72 -41.88
N LEU A 239 -22.92 9.03 -41.60
CA LEU A 239 -21.96 9.39 -40.55
C LEU A 239 -20.83 10.29 -41.07
N GLY A 240 -20.51 10.22 -42.36
CA GLY A 240 -19.47 11.01 -43.01
C GLY A 240 -18.69 10.19 -44.03
N ASP A 241 -17.37 10.30 -44.00
CA ASP A 241 -16.45 9.56 -44.87
C ASP A 241 -15.17 9.15 -44.13
N ASN A 242 -14.29 8.40 -44.80
CA ASN A 242 -13.02 7.94 -44.23
C ASN A 242 -12.08 9.11 -43.85
N GLN A 243 -12.17 10.26 -44.53
CA GLN A 243 -11.36 11.44 -44.22
C GLN A 243 -11.84 12.10 -42.91
N THR A 244 -13.14 12.17 -42.72
CA THR A 244 -13.80 12.66 -41.50
C THR A 244 -13.43 11.77 -40.31
N PHE A 245 -13.40 10.45 -40.49
CA PHE A 245 -12.92 9.53 -39.46
C PHE A 245 -11.45 9.78 -39.08
N ALA A 246 -10.56 9.88 -40.06
CA ALA A 246 -9.15 10.18 -39.80
C ALA A 246 -8.97 11.53 -39.09
N ALA A 247 -9.76 12.55 -39.48
CA ALA A 247 -9.79 13.84 -38.82
C ALA A 247 -10.30 13.75 -37.38
N LEU A 248 -11.32 12.92 -37.12
CA LEU A 248 -11.83 12.64 -35.78
C LEU A 248 -10.75 11.99 -34.90
N CYS A 249 -10.07 10.94 -35.37
CA CYS A 249 -9.00 10.29 -34.60
C CYS A 249 -7.87 11.27 -34.28
N LYS A 250 -7.46 12.08 -35.25
CA LYS A 250 -6.43 13.11 -35.04
C LYS A 250 -6.85 14.13 -33.97
N LYS A 251 -8.05 14.70 -34.07
CA LYS A 251 -8.55 15.68 -33.10
C LYS A 251 -8.80 15.05 -31.73
N ALA A 252 -9.34 13.84 -31.66
CA ALA A 252 -9.51 13.12 -30.41
C ALA A 252 -8.17 12.94 -29.69
N ASN A 253 -7.12 12.56 -30.44
CA ASN A 253 -5.77 12.44 -29.90
C ASN A 253 -5.20 13.79 -29.37
N GLU A 254 -5.53 14.93 -29.97
CA GLU A 254 -5.17 16.26 -29.44
C GLU A 254 -5.81 16.54 -28.06
N TYR A 255 -6.96 15.94 -27.77
CA TYR A 255 -7.59 15.95 -26.43
C TYR A 255 -7.10 14.83 -25.50
N GLY A 256 -6.21 13.95 -25.98
CA GLY A 256 -5.77 12.74 -25.26
C GLY A 256 -6.84 11.64 -25.22
N ILE A 257 -7.67 11.55 -26.27
CA ILE A 257 -8.75 10.56 -26.41
C ILE A 257 -8.40 9.58 -27.53
N SER A 258 -8.32 8.29 -27.19
CA SER A 258 -8.16 7.18 -28.14
C SER A 258 -9.50 6.72 -28.70
N VAL A 259 -9.51 6.13 -29.90
CA VAL A 259 -10.75 5.67 -30.57
C VAL A 259 -10.69 4.17 -30.83
N ILE A 260 -11.73 3.44 -30.40
CA ILE A 260 -11.93 2.00 -30.61
C ILE A 260 -13.16 1.79 -31.50
N LEU A 261 -13.04 0.86 -32.45
CA LEU A 261 -14.10 0.52 -33.41
C LEU A 261 -14.77 -0.80 -33.05
N ASP A 262 -16.02 -0.98 -33.45
CA ASP A 262 -16.72 -2.27 -33.40
C ASP A 262 -16.47 -3.08 -34.69
N GLY A 263 -16.02 -4.32 -34.53
CA GLY A 263 -15.62 -5.24 -35.58
C GLY A 263 -16.59 -6.40 -35.69
N VAL A 264 -17.48 -6.33 -36.68
CA VAL A 264 -18.51 -7.34 -36.93
C VAL A 264 -18.04 -8.32 -38.00
N PHE A 265 -17.35 -9.39 -37.58
CA PHE A 265 -16.66 -10.30 -38.50
C PHE A 265 -17.26 -11.72 -38.60
N SER A 266 -18.36 -12.01 -37.89
CA SER A 266 -19.08 -13.30 -37.96
C SER A 266 -20.12 -13.35 -39.07
N HIS A 267 -20.56 -12.18 -39.55
CA HIS A 267 -21.56 -12.02 -40.59
C HIS A 267 -21.41 -10.68 -41.31
N THR A 268 -22.04 -10.57 -42.48
CA THR A 268 -22.20 -9.31 -43.23
C THR A 268 -23.69 -8.97 -43.35
N GLY A 269 -24.03 -7.78 -43.88
CA GLY A 269 -25.38 -7.51 -44.35
C GLY A 269 -25.72 -8.28 -45.63
N SER A 270 -26.99 -8.67 -45.79
CA SER A 270 -27.51 -9.22 -47.05
C SER A 270 -27.48 -8.19 -48.19
N ASP A 271 -27.61 -6.91 -47.83
CA ASP A 271 -27.40 -5.76 -48.73
C ASP A 271 -25.96 -5.24 -48.58
N SER A 272 -25.00 -6.01 -49.10
CA SER A 272 -23.56 -5.70 -49.07
C SER A 272 -22.91 -5.88 -50.44
N ILE A 273 -21.73 -5.30 -50.64
CA ILE A 273 -20.92 -5.56 -51.86
C ILE A 273 -20.56 -7.05 -52.01
N TYR A 274 -20.56 -7.78 -50.90
CA TYR A 274 -20.13 -9.17 -50.82
C TYR A 274 -21.28 -10.15 -51.13
N PHE A 275 -22.45 -9.96 -50.53
CA PHE A 275 -23.61 -10.84 -50.70
C PHE A 275 -24.57 -10.35 -51.80
N ASN A 276 -24.79 -9.02 -51.85
CA ASN A 276 -25.58 -8.27 -52.82
C ASN A 276 -26.97 -8.87 -53.16
N ARG A 277 -27.75 -9.25 -52.14
CA ARG A 277 -29.08 -9.86 -52.36
C ARG A 277 -30.04 -8.92 -53.07
N GLU A 278 -30.00 -7.63 -52.71
CA GLU A 278 -30.94 -6.62 -53.22
C GLU A 278 -30.49 -5.95 -54.52
N GLY A 279 -29.24 -6.19 -54.96
CA GLY A 279 -28.72 -5.64 -56.22
C GLY A 279 -28.43 -4.14 -56.17
N ASN A 280 -28.20 -3.57 -54.99
CA ASN A 280 -27.90 -2.15 -54.82
C ASN A 280 -26.44 -1.79 -55.12
N TYR A 281 -25.56 -2.79 -55.23
CA TYR A 281 -24.14 -2.60 -55.54
C TYR A 281 -23.81 -3.04 -56.98
N PRO A 282 -22.86 -2.36 -57.66
CA PRO A 282 -22.46 -2.72 -59.02
C PRO A 282 -21.68 -4.05 -59.11
N GLU A 283 -21.04 -4.48 -58.02
CA GLU A 283 -20.34 -5.76 -57.92
C GLU A 283 -21.31 -6.95 -57.90
N VAL A 284 -20.89 -8.08 -58.49
CA VAL A 284 -21.67 -9.33 -58.44
C VAL A 284 -21.44 -10.04 -57.11
N GLY A 285 -22.46 -10.06 -56.25
CA GLY A 285 -22.38 -10.68 -54.92
C GLY A 285 -22.64 -12.19 -54.92
N ALA A 286 -22.31 -12.83 -53.80
CA ALA A 286 -22.44 -14.27 -53.60
C ALA A 286 -23.87 -14.81 -53.82
N TYR A 287 -24.91 -14.04 -53.48
CA TYR A 287 -26.30 -14.44 -53.69
C TYR A 287 -26.69 -14.46 -55.17
N GLN A 288 -26.06 -13.61 -55.99
CA GLN A 288 -26.44 -13.40 -57.39
C GLN A 288 -25.78 -14.40 -58.35
N SER A 289 -24.55 -14.84 -58.05
CA SER A 289 -23.82 -15.79 -58.90
C SER A 289 -22.83 -16.64 -58.08
N LYS A 290 -22.68 -17.91 -58.46
CA LYS A 290 -21.68 -18.82 -57.86
C LYS A 290 -20.26 -18.51 -58.31
N GLU A 291 -20.12 -17.75 -59.38
CA GLU A 291 -18.87 -17.26 -59.95
C GLU A 291 -18.39 -15.96 -59.27
N SER A 292 -19.17 -15.40 -58.33
CA SER A 292 -18.75 -14.26 -57.51
C SER A 292 -17.46 -14.58 -56.75
N ALA A 293 -16.54 -13.61 -56.68
CA ALA A 293 -15.32 -13.71 -55.88
C ALA A 293 -15.59 -13.95 -54.39
N TYR A 294 -16.80 -13.61 -53.93
CA TYR A 294 -17.23 -13.74 -52.54
C TYR A 294 -18.08 -14.99 -52.28
N TYR A 295 -18.34 -15.84 -53.28
CA TYR A 295 -19.25 -16.99 -53.12
C TYR A 295 -18.82 -17.92 -51.98
N ASN A 296 -17.52 -18.21 -51.88
CA ASN A 296 -16.96 -19.08 -50.85
C ASN A 296 -16.95 -18.44 -49.45
N TRP A 297 -17.23 -17.14 -49.34
CA TRP A 297 -17.35 -16.50 -48.04
C TRP A 297 -18.64 -16.91 -47.33
N TYR A 298 -19.60 -17.56 -48.00
CA TYR A 298 -20.90 -17.87 -47.42
C TYR A 298 -21.26 -19.35 -47.54
N ARG A 299 -22.04 -19.85 -46.58
CA ARG A 299 -22.48 -21.24 -46.52
C ARG A 299 -23.94 -21.37 -46.98
N PHE A 300 -24.14 -21.80 -48.24
CA PHE A 300 -25.46 -22.04 -48.82
C PHE A 300 -25.94 -23.47 -48.58
N LYS A 301 -27.10 -23.62 -47.93
CA LYS A 301 -27.80 -24.92 -47.78
C LYS A 301 -28.53 -25.30 -49.08
N LYS A 302 -29.20 -24.32 -49.70
CA LYS A 302 -29.86 -24.44 -51.01
C LYS A 302 -29.80 -23.11 -51.75
N TYR A 303 -28.89 -23.04 -52.72
CA TYR A 303 -28.61 -21.80 -53.45
C TYR A 303 -29.80 -21.30 -54.30
N PRO A 304 -30.05 -19.97 -54.38
CA PRO A 304 -29.45 -18.92 -53.55
C PRO A 304 -30.24 -18.66 -52.24
N HIS A 305 -31.48 -19.14 -52.13
CA HIS A 305 -32.45 -18.69 -51.12
C HIS A 305 -32.29 -19.25 -49.71
N SER A 306 -31.46 -20.28 -49.50
CA SER A 306 -31.24 -20.88 -48.19
C SER A 306 -29.76 -20.96 -47.87
N TYR A 307 -29.37 -20.29 -46.79
CA TYR A 307 -27.99 -20.12 -46.34
C TYR A 307 -27.94 -20.04 -44.80
N GLU A 308 -26.75 -20.12 -44.24
CA GLU A 308 -26.52 -19.86 -42.82
C GLU A 308 -26.57 -18.35 -42.54
N ALA A 309 -27.28 -17.98 -41.48
CA ALA A 309 -27.54 -16.61 -41.12
C ALA A 309 -27.61 -16.49 -39.60
N TRP A 310 -27.11 -15.37 -39.09
CA TRP A 310 -26.93 -15.13 -37.67
C TRP A 310 -28.28 -15.26 -36.96
N TRP A 311 -28.40 -16.24 -36.06
CA TRP A 311 -29.66 -16.56 -35.35
C TRP A 311 -30.88 -16.77 -36.25
N GLY A 312 -30.66 -17.17 -37.51
CA GLY A 312 -31.72 -17.33 -38.52
C GLY A 312 -32.26 -16.02 -39.10
N ILE A 313 -31.64 -14.88 -38.79
CA ILE A 313 -31.98 -13.57 -39.35
C ILE A 313 -31.41 -13.48 -40.77
N ASP A 314 -32.24 -13.73 -41.77
CA ASP A 314 -31.80 -13.85 -43.17
C ASP A 314 -31.16 -12.59 -43.78
N THR A 315 -31.27 -11.43 -43.11
CA THR A 315 -30.59 -10.19 -43.48
C THR A 315 -29.12 -10.14 -43.04
N MET A 316 -28.66 -11.10 -42.25
CA MET A 316 -27.30 -11.19 -41.71
C MET A 316 -26.66 -12.56 -42.06
N PRO A 317 -26.29 -12.81 -43.34
CA PRO A 317 -25.64 -14.05 -43.74
C PRO A 317 -24.29 -14.25 -43.03
N ASN A 318 -24.09 -15.44 -42.44
CA ASN A 318 -22.84 -15.80 -41.79
C ASN A 318 -21.72 -15.97 -42.81
N VAL A 319 -20.52 -15.54 -42.44
CA VAL A 319 -19.33 -15.75 -43.25
C VAL A 319 -18.65 -17.08 -42.90
N GLU A 320 -17.75 -17.55 -43.77
CA GLU A 320 -16.78 -18.61 -43.51
C GLU A 320 -15.46 -17.98 -43.06
N GLU A 321 -15.26 -17.88 -41.75
CA GLU A 321 -14.12 -17.20 -41.12
C GLU A 321 -12.80 -17.97 -41.33
N SER A 322 -12.89 -19.26 -41.70
CA SER A 322 -11.72 -20.06 -42.11
C SER A 322 -11.32 -19.87 -43.59
N GLU A 323 -12.19 -19.19 -44.34
CA GLU A 323 -12.04 -18.58 -45.65
C GLU A 323 -10.66 -17.99 -45.96
N PRO A 324 -9.69 -18.62 -46.68
CA PRO A 324 -8.39 -17.97 -46.92
C PRO A 324 -8.51 -16.59 -47.56
N SER A 325 -9.43 -16.40 -48.51
CA SER A 325 -9.68 -15.09 -49.13
C SER A 325 -10.35 -14.10 -48.17
N TYR A 326 -11.20 -14.56 -47.25
CA TYR A 326 -11.81 -13.72 -46.21
C TYR A 326 -10.79 -13.30 -45.14
N ILE A 327 -9.96 -14.24 -44.67
CA ILE A 327 -8.85 -13.98 -43.73
C ILE A 327 -7.87 -12.98 -44.34
N ASP A 328 -7.51 -13.11 -45.62
CA ASP A 328 -6.64 -12.13 -46.29
C ASP A 328 -7.30 -10.75 -46.32
N TYR A 329 -8.60 -10.68 -46.62
CA TYR A 329 -9.35 -9.43 -46.67
C TYR A 329 -9.48 -8.73 -45.31
N ILE A 330 -9.76 -9.48 -44.23
CA ILE A 330 -9.95 -8.90 -42.90
C ILE A 330 -8.62 -8.68 -42.18
N ILE A 331 -7.65 -9.60 -42.32
CA ILE A 331 -6.46 -9.70 -41.47
C ILE A 331 -5.14 -9.66 -42.25
N ASP A 332 -4.85 -10.67 -43.07
CA ASP A 332 -3.48 -10.96 -43.55
C ASP A 332 -3.00 -9.99 -44.64
N GLY A 333 -3.91 -9.51 -45.49
CA GLY A 333 -3.63 -8.61 -46.60
C GLY A 333 -2.95 -7.31 -46.15
N LYS A 334 -2.21 -6.67 -47.05
CA LYS A 334 -1.57 -5.37 -46.75
C LYS A 334 -2.60 -4.26 -46.54
N ASP A 335 -3.70 -4.34 -47.27
CA ASP A 335 -4.84 -3.43 -47.19
C ASP A 335 -6.05 -4.12 -46.56
N SER A 336 -5.79 -4.97 -45.58
CA SER A 336 -6.83 -5.64 -44.82
C SER A 336 -7.62 -4.64 -43.97
N VAL A 337 -8.87 -5.00 -43.64
CA VAL A 337 -9.77 -4.14 -42.85
C VAL A 337 -9.11 -3.69 -41.55
N ILE A 338 -8.55 -4.63 -40.77
CA ILE A 338 -7.89 -4.31 -39.50
C ILE A 338 -6.75 -3.29 -39.68
N LYS A 339 -5.85 -3.53 -40.64
CA LYS A 339 -4.67 -2.67 -40.85
C LYS A 339 -5.04 -1.30 -41.42
N GLN A 340 -6.05 -1.23 -42.30
CA GLN A 340 -6.51 0.03 -42.87
C GLN A 340 -6.98 0.99 -41.77
N TRP A 341 -7.84 0.53 -40.86
CA TRP A 341 -8.41 1.41 -39.84
C TRP A 341 -7.41 1.79 -38.75
N LEU A 342 -6.48 0.89 -38.41
CA LEU A 342 -5.34 1.25 -37.56
C LEU A 342 -4.48 2.36 -38.20
N ARG A 343 -4.21 2.29 -39.52
CA ARG A 343 -3.50 3.37 -40.23
C ARG A 343 -4.25 4.69 -40.25
N LEU A 344 -5.59 4.65 -40.24
CA LEU A 344 -6.44 5.85 -40.17
C LEU A 344 -6.56 6.43 -38.75
N GLY A 345 -6.03 5.74 -37.73
CA GLY A 345 -5.90 6.27 -36.37
C GLY A 345 -6.71 5.54 -35.30
N ALA A 346 -7.40 4.44 -35.62
CA ALA A 346 -8.02 3.60 -34.59
C ALA A 346 -6.95 3.00 -33.67
N LYS A 347 -7.27 2.87 -32.38
CA LYS A 347 -6.38 2.33 -31.33
C LYS A 347 -6.80 0.95 -30.83
N GLY A 348 -7.86 0.39 -31.39
CA GLY A 348 -8.32 -0.93 -31.00
C GLY A 348 -9.61 -1.34 -31.66
N TRP A 349 -10.03 -2.55 -31.35
CA TRP A 349 -11.28 -3.15 -31.82
C TRP A 349 -12.04 -3.80 -30.67
N ARG A 350 -13.35 -3.65 -30.66
CA ARG A 350 -14.29 -4.49 -29.96
C ARG A 350 -14.82 -5.52 -30.96
N LEU A 351 -14.73 -6.81 -30.67
CA LEU A 351 -15.24 -7.89 -31.51
C LEU A 351 -16.68 -8.21 -31.12
N ASP A 352 -17.58 -8.03 -32.08
CA ASP A 352 -18.98 -8.42 -31.97
C ASP A 352 -19.12 -9.94 -31.98
N VAL A 353 -19.95 -10.46 -31.06
CA VAL A 353 -20.23 -11.89 -30.93
C VAL A 353 -18.94 -12.75 -30.97
N ALA A 354 -17.95 -12.39 -30.13
CA ALA A 354 -16.66 -13.09 -30.08
C ALA A 354 -16.82 -14.61 -29.84
N ASP A 355 -17.91 -15.00 -29.17
CA ASP A 355 -18.30 -16.38 -28.89
C ASP A 355 -18.61 -17.23 -30.13
N GLU A 356 -18.97 -16.60 -31.26
CA GLU A 356 -19.21 -17.28 -32.54
C GLU A 356 -17.96 -17.34 -33.41
N LEU A 357 -16.95 -16.50 -33.15
CA LEU A 357 -15.72 -16.50 -33.93
C LEU A 357 -14.80 -17.66 -33.55
N PRO A 358 -14.11 -18.31 -34.50
CA PRO A 358 -13.09 -19.33 -34.18
C PRO A 358 -11.91 -18.76 -33.39
N ASP A 359 -11.37 -19.49 -32.41
CA ASP A 359 -10.21 -19.03 -31.61
C ASP A 359 -9.01 -18.65 -32.49
N GLU A 360 -8.72 -19.43 -33.54
CA GLU A 360 -7.61 -19.16 -34.45
C GLU A 360 -7.81 -17.88 -35.26
N PHE A 361 -9.06 -17.50 -35.54
CA PHE A 361 -9.37 -16.22 -36.18
C PHE A 361 -9.09 -15.04 -35.24
N ILE A 362 -9.54 -15.13 -33.99
CA ILE A 362 -9.26 -14.11 -32.95
C ILE A 362 -7.75 -13.94 -32.74
N LYS A 363 -6.99 -15.05 -32.60
CA LYS A 363 -5.53 -15.00 -32.47
C LYS A 363 -4.84 -14.33 -33.64
N LYS A 364 -5.33 -14.56 -34.87
CA LYS A 364 -4.81 -13.88 -36.07
C LYS A 364 -5.08 -12.38 -36.03
N ILE A 365 -6.27 -11.96 -35.61
CA ILE A 365 -6.59 -10.53 -35.41
C ILE A 365 -5.66 -9.93 -34.35
N TYR A 366 -5.58 -10.56 -33.18
CA TYR A 366 -4.72 -10.11 -32.08
C TYR A 366 -3.27 -9.92 -32.55
N LYS A 367 -2.69 -10.93 -33.19
CA LYS A 367 -1.33 -10.87 -33.72
C LYS A 367 -1.16 -9.79 -34.78
N ALA A 368 -2.12 -9.63 -35.70
CA ALA A 368 -2.05 -8.60 -36.73
C ALA A 368 -2.11 -7.19 -36.13
N MET A 369 -2.94 -6.99 -35.12
CA MET A 369 -3.05 -5.74 -34.36
C MET A 369 -1.76 -5.44 -33.61
N LYS A 370 -1.26 -6.36 -32.78
CA LYS A 370 -0.02 -6.16 -32.02
C LYS A 370 1.21 -5.95 -32.90
N ASN A 371 1.26 -6.55 -34.09
CA ASN A 371 2.33 -6.31 -35.06
C ASN A 371 2.25 -4.91 -35.70
N ALA A 372 1.03 -4.38 -35.90
CA ALA A 372 0.83 -3.06 -36.50
C ALA A 372 1.01 -1.94 -35.46
N ASP A 373 0.49 -2.15 -34.25
CA ASP A 373 0.59 -1.26 -33.11
C ASP A 373 0.57 -2.11 -31.82
N PRO A 374 1.71 -2.30 -31.14
CA PRO A 374 1.78 -3.09 -29.90
C PRO A 374 0.86 -2.59 -28.78
N ASP A 375 0.53 -1.30 -28.80
CA ASP A 375 -0.35 -0.67 -27.82
C ASP A 375 -1.83 -0.77 -28.20
N SER A 376 -2.18 -1.35 -29.35
CA SER A 376 -3.59 -1.52 -29.73
C SER A 376 -4.33 -2.49 -28.79
N VAL A 377 -5.60 -2.22 -28.51
CA VAL A 377 -6.43 -3.03 -27.60
C VAL A 377 -7.46 -3.86 -28.36
N LEU A 378 -7.57 -5.15 -28.04
CA LEU A 378 -8.62 -6.03 -28.56
C LEU A 378 -9.57 -6.45 -27.44
N ILE A 379 -10.85 -6.13 -27.59
CA ILE A 379 -11.91 -6.36 -26.61
C ILE A 379 -12.93 -7.33 -27.20
N GLY A 380 -13.32 -8.39 -26.49
CA GLY A 380 -14.38 -9.29 -26.94
C GLY A 380 -15.73 -9.00 -26.29
N GLU A 381 -16.82 -9.18 -27.03
CA GLU A 381 -18.13 -9.36 -26.43
C GLU A 381 -18.27 -10.78 -25.85
N VAL A 382 -18.21 -10.88 -24.52
CA VAL A 382 -18.40 -12.14 -23.77
C VAL A 382 -19.28 -11.81 -22.57
N TRP A 383 -20.38 -12.55 -22.39
CA TRP A 383 -21.41 -12.20 -21.38
C TRP A 383 -21.18 -12.85 -20.01
N GLU A 384 -20.40 -13.93 -19.97
CA GLU A 384 -20.09 -14.69 -18.76
C GLU A 384 -18.60 -14.58 -18.39
N ASP A 385 -18.13 -15.45 -17.49
CA ASP A 385 -16.73 -15.52 -17.12
C ASP A 385 -15.85 -15.90 -18.33
N ALA A 386 -15.10 -14.93 -18.86
CA ALA A 386 -14.25 -15.12 -20.02
C ALA A 386 -13.06 -16.04 -19.79
N SER A 387 -12.70 -16.36 -18.55
CA SER A 387 -11.61 -17.26 -18.24
C SER A 387 -11.94 -18.73 -18.53
N ASN A 388 -13.22 -19.10 -18.44
CA ASN A 388 -13.71 -20.49 -18.53
C ASN A 388 -14.98 -20.64 -19.37
N LYS A 389 -15.32 -19.63 -20.18
CA LYS A 389 -16.48 -19.63 -21.07
C LYS A 389 -16.48 -20.86 -21.97
N GLU A 390 -17.58 -21.61 -21.94
CA GLU A 390 -17.89 -22.62 -22.93
C GLU A 390 -18.88 -22.04 -23.96
N SER A 391 -18.56 -22.19 -25.24
CA SER A 391 -19.41 -21.80 -26.36
C SER A 391 -19.40 -22.89 -27.42
N TYR A 392 -20.58 -23.29 -27.89
CA TYR A 392 -20.77 -24.37 -28.88
C TYR A 392 -20.03 -25.68 -28.53
N GLY A 393 -20.02 -26.07 -27.24
CA GLY A 393 -19.37 -27.29 -26.76
C GLY A 393 -17.84 -27.22 -26.68
N LYS A 394 -17.26 -26.02 -26.76
CA LYS A 394 -15.82 -25.78 -26.71
C LYS A 394 -15.46 -24.74 -25.65
N LEU A 395 -14.48 -25.07 -24.82
CA LEU A 395 -13.86 -24.13 -23.88
C LEU A 395 -13.05 -23.08 -24.63
N ARG A 396 -13.37 -21.80 -24.40
CA ARG A 396 -12.71 -20.67 -25.07
C ARG A 396 -11.42 -20.30 -24.35
N LYS A 397 -10.45 -19.75 -25.12
CA LYS A 397 -9.08 -19.45 -24.63
C LYS A 397 -8.82 -17.94 -24.44
N TYR A 398 -9.87 -17.14 -24.24
CA TYR A 398 -9.80 -15.67 -24.33
C TYR A 398 -8.73 -14.97 -23.47
N LEU A 399 -8.46 -15.49 -22.27
CA LEU A 399 -7.51 -14.88 -21.32
C LEU A 399 -6.20 -15.67 -21.19
N GLN A 400 -5.82 -16.45 -22.21
CA GLN A 400 -4.60 -17.26 -22.20
C GLN A 400 -3.37 -16.54 -22.77
N GLY A 401 -3.55 -15.37 -23.39
CA GLY A 401 -2.51 -14.37 -23.64
C GLY A 401 -2.21 -14.05 -25.10
N ASP A 402 -2.89 -14.70 -26.06
CA ASP A 402 -2.74 -14.44 -27.50
C ASP A 402 -4.08 -14.12 -28.20
N GLU A 403 -5.16 -13.96 -27.42
CA GLU A 403 -6.53 -13.84 -27.91
C GLU A 403 -7.13 -12.46 -27.66
N LEU A 404 -7.46 -12.10 -26.42
CA LEU A 404 -8.10 -10.83 -26.06
C LEU A 404 -7.34 -10.11 -24.95
N ASP A 405 -7.28 -8.77 -25.01
CA ASP A 405 -6.77 -7.95 -23.91
C ASP A 405 -7.84 -7.73 -22.84
N SER A 406 -9.10 -7.63 -23.25
CA SER A 406 -10.25 -7.32 -22.40
C SER A 406 -11.53 -7.95 -22.94
N VAL A 407 -12.58 -7.96 -22.11
CA VAL A 407 -13.94 -8.28 -22.53
C VAL A 407 -14.94 -7.28 -21.96
N MET A 408 -16.12 -7.21 -22.56
CA MET A 408 -17.27 -6.53 -21.97
C MET A 408 -17.64 -7.21 -20.65
N ASN A 409 -17.37 -6.55 -19.52
CA ASN A 409 -17.47 -7.16 -18.19
C ASN A 409 -18.92 -7.24 -17.69
N TYR A 410 -19.75 -8.03 -18.37
CA TYR A 410 -21.11 -8.34 -17.96
C TYR A 410 -21.19 -9.07 -16.60
N PRO A 411 -20.22 -9.91 -16.18
CA PRO A 411 -20.16 -10.39 -14.80
C PRO A 411 -20.12 -9.27 -13.76
N PHE A 412 -19.25 -8.25 -13.95
CA PHE A 412 -19.25 -7.06 -13.08
C PHE A 412 -20.63 -6.37 -13.08
N ARG A 413 -21.20 -6.13 -14.26
CA ARG A 413 -22.53 -5.50 -14.39
C ARG A 413 -23.60 -6.24 -13.59
N GLY A 414 -23.65 -7.57 -13.72
CA GLY A 414 -24.63 -8.41 -13.02
C GLY A 414 -24.49 -8.29 -11.51
N ILE A 415 -23.26 -8.45 -11.00
CA ILE A 415 -22.96 -8.40 -9.55
C ILE A 415 -23.37 -7.05 -8.96
N VAL A 416 -22.93 -5.93 -9.55
CA VAL A 416 -23.21 -4.60 -8.98
C VAL A 416 -24.70 -4.25 -9.09
N LEU A 417 -25.38 -4.64 -10.17
CA LEU A 417 -26.79 -4.37 -10.37
C LEU A 417 -27.65 -5.15 -9.36
N ASP A 418 -27.37 -6.43 -9.17
CA ASP A 418 -28.14 -7.26 -8.25
C ASP A 418 -27.93 -6.85 -6.79
N PHE A 419 -26.73 -6.38 -6.41
CA PHE A 419 -26.49 -5.81 -5.08
C PHE A 419 -27.27 -4.50 -4.85
N ILE A 420 -27.21 -3.57 -5.81
CA ILE A 420 -27.91 -2.27 -5.71
C ILE A 420 -29.44 -2.42 -5.68
N LEU A 421 -29.96 -3.46 -6.33
CA LEU A 421 -31.38 -3.81 -6.33
C LEU A 421 -31.79 -4.71 -5.14
N GLY A 422 -30.87 -5.03 -4.23
CA GLY A 422 -31.15 -5.85 -3.04
C GLY A 422 -31.45 -7.32 -3.32
N ARG A 423 -31.01 -7.84 -4.47
CA ARG A 423 -31.15 -9.26 -4.87
C ARG A 423 -29.98 -10.13 -4.41
N MET A 424 -28.89 -9.48 -4.01
CA MET A 424 -27.64 -10.09 -3.55
C MET A 424 -27.14 -9.31 -2.33
N ASP A 425 -26.52 -10.00 -1.36
CA ASP A 425 -25.87 -9.38 -0.21
C ASP A 425 -24.37 -9.15 -0.45
N ALA A 426 -23.71 -8.40 0.43
CA ALA A 426 -22.30 -8.04 0.31
C ALA A 426 -21.34 -9.24 0.40
N PHE A 427 -21.73 -10.34 1.07
CA PHE A 427 -20.90 -11.53 1.21
C PHE A 427 -20.93 -12.36 -0.07
N GLU A 428 -22.07 -12.45 -0.74
CA GLU A 428 -22.16 -13.07 -2.06
C GLU A 428 -21.44 -12.23 -3.12
N VAL A 429 -21.58 -10.89 -3.07
CA VAL A 429 -20.79 -9.96 -3.91
C VAL A 429 -19.29 -10.23 -3.75
N HIS A 430 -18.81 -10.32 -2.51
CA HIS A 430 -17.41 -10.64 -2.21
C HIS A 430 -16.98 -11.93 -2.91
N ARG A 431 -17.73 -13.02 -2.74
CA ARG A 431 -17.36 -14.32 -3.32
C ARG A 431 -17.33 -14.28 -4.85
N ARG A 432 -18.28 -13.59 -5.49
CA ARG A 432 -18.31 -13.47 -6.96
C ARG A 432 -17.14 -12.64 -7.50
N PHE A 433 -16.80 -11.52 -6.87
CA PHE A 433 -15.63 -10.73 -7.29
C PHE A 433 -14.30 -11.43 -7.00
N MET A 434 -14.19 -12.13 -5.86
CA MET A 434 -13.00 -12.93 -5.56
C MET A 434 -12.81 -14.06 -6.57
N SER A 435 -13.88 -14.69 -7.04
CA SER A 435 -13.83 -15.69 -8.10
C SER A 435 -13.24 -15.11 -9.40
N LEU A 436 -13.70 -13.92 -9.82
CA LEU A 436 -13.13 -13.24 -10.99
C LEU A 436 -11.65 -12.84 -10.78
N ALA A 437 -11.31 -12.29 -9.62
CA ALA A 437 -9.93 -11.92 -9.28
C ALA A 437 -8.99 -13.13 -9.22
N GLU A 438 -9.50 -14.29 -8.80
CA GLU A 438 -8.78 -15.56 -8.75
C GLU A 438 -8.57 -16.17 -10.15
N ASN A 439 -9.58 -16.05 -11.02
CA ASN A 439 -9.58 -16.68 -12.33
C ASN A 439 -8.85 -15.87 -13.41
N TYR A 440 -8.78 -14.54 -13.28
CA TYR A 440 -8.34 -13.64 -14.35
C TYR A 440 -6.85 -13.34 -14.17
N PRO A 441 -6.04 -13.39 -15.24
CA PRO A 441 -4.70 -12.81 -15.17
C PRO A 441 -4.78 -11.35 -14.73
N ILE A 442 -3.91 -10.93 -13.82
CA ILE A 442 -3.96 -9.58 -13.22
C ILE A 442 -3.95 -8.45 -14.29
N GLN A 443 -3.25 -8.67 -15.40
CA GLN A 443 -3.23 -7.75 -16.55
C GLN A 443 -4.61 -7.59 -17.19
N ASN A 444 -5.38 -8.67 -17.33
CA ASN A 444 -6.71 -8.67 -17.90
C ASN A 444 -7.75 -8.14 -16.90
N PHE A 445 -7.66 -8.53 -15.62
CA PHE A 445 -8.59 -8.07 -14.58
C PHE A 445 -8.67 -6.53 -14.49
N TYR A 446 -7.52 -5.85 -14.59
CA TYR A 446 -7.44 -4.38 -14.61
C TYR A 446 -7.71 -3.74 -15.98
N ALA A 447 -7.81 -4.55 -17.04
CA ALA A 447 -8.16 -4.08 -18.39
C ALA A 447 -9.65 -4.32 -18.73
N MET A 448 -10.42 -5.02 -17.89
CA MET A 448 -11.83 -5.33 -18.15
C MET A 448 -12.67 -4.09 -18.45
N MET A 449 -13.52 -4.13 -19.48
CA MET A 449 -14.43 -3.04 -19.81
C MET A 449 -15.64 -3.08 -18.87
N ASN A 450 -15.55 -2.35 -17.76
CA ASN A 450 -16.57 -2.30 -16.71
C ASN A 450 -17.76 -1.45 -17.17
N LEU A 451 -18.68 -2.07 -17.89
CA LEU A 451 -19.94 -1.46 -18.34
C LEU A 451 -21.08 -1.65 -17.33
N ILE A 452 -22.03 -0.72 -17.38
CA ILE A 452 -23.28 -0.77 -16.58
C ILE A 452 -24.52 -0.64 -17.48
N GLY A 453 -24.37 0.08 -18.59
CA GLY A 453 -25.28 0.14 -19.73
C GLY A 453 -24.55 -0.19 -21.02
N SER A 454 -25.32 -0.56 -22.05
CA SER A 454 -24.85 -0.73 -23.43
C SER A 454 -26.06 -0.68 -24.38
N HIS A 455 -25.78 -0.70 -25.67
CA HIS A 455 -26.79 -0.76 -26.73
C HIS A 455 -27.62 -2.06 -26.81
N ASP A 456 -27.32 -3.10 -26.01
CA ASP A 456 -28.03 -4.39 -26.01
C ASP A 456 -28.88 -4.61 -24.75
N VAL A 457 -28.70 -3.76 -23.74
CA VAL A 457 -29.43 -3.86 -22.47
C VAL A 457 -30.31 -2.65 -22.26
N THR A 458 -31.35 -2.82 -21.43
CA THR A 458 -32.19 -1.71 -20.93
C THR A 458 -31.30 -0.63 -20.29
N ARG A 459 -31.67 0.65 -20.47
CA ARG A 459 -30.97 1.77 -19.84
C ARG A 459 -30.88 1.60 -18.33
N ILE A 460 -29.71 1.89 -17.77
CA ILE A 460 -29.42 1.59 -16.37
C ILE A 460 -30.37 2.35 -15.43
N LEU A 461 -30.70 3.61 -15.71
CA LEU A 461 -31.62 4.39 -14.88
C LEU A 461 -33.03 3.80 -14.85
N THR A 462 -33.51 3.27 -15.99
CA THR A 462 -34.80 2.59 -16.08
C THR A 462 -34.85 1.34 -15.19
N LEU A 463 -33.75 0.58 -15.10
CA LEU A 463 -33.64 -0.58 -14.20
C LEU A 463 -33.58 -0.17 -12.73
N LEU A 464 -32.76 0.83 -12.41
CA LEU A 464 -32.55 1.29 -11.03
C LEU A 464 -33.79 1.98 -10.43
N GLY A 465 -34.63 2.59 -11.28
CA GLY A 465 -35.94 3.11 -10.91
C GLY A 465 -37.04 2.03 -10.86
N GLU A 466 -36.71 0.75 -11.02
CA GLU A 466 -37.65 -0.38 -10.95
C GLU A 466 -38.84 -0.21 -11.90
N ALA A 467 -38.55 0.09 -13.17
CA ALA A 467 -39.55 0.02 -14.22
C ALA A 467 -40.13 -1.41 -14.34
N PRO A 468 -41.39 -1.57 -14.78
CA PRO A 468 -41.98 -2.89 -15.04
C PRO A 468 -41.13 -3.71 -16.02
N SER A 469 -41.26 -5.03 -15.96
CA SER A 469 -40.63 -5.90 -16.95
C SER A 469 -41.08 -5.49 -18.36
N PRO A 470 -40.17 -5.43 -19.36
CA PRO A 470 -40.55 -5.13 -20.75
C PRO A 470 -41.67 -6.05 -21.26
N ASP A 471 -41.69 -7.32 -20.83
CA ASP A 471 -42.68 -8.31 -21.25
C ASP A 471 -44.11 -8.00 -20.76
N SER A 472 -44.24 -7.10 -19.78
CA SER A 472 -45.54 -6.65 -19.26
C SER A 472 -46.12 -5.45 -20.01
N LEU A 473 -45.39 -4.88 -20.97
CA LEU A 473 -45.76 -3.66 -21.70
C LEU A 473 -45.72 -3.91 -23.21
N THR A 474 -46.70 -3.36 -23.93
CA THR A 474 -46.64 -3.32 -25.40
C THR A 474 -45.51 -2.41 -25.88
N VAL A 475 -45.03 -2.60 -27.10
CA VAL A 475 -43.99 -1.74 -27.71
C VAL A 475 -44.38 -0.25 -27.66
N ALA A 476 -45.67 0.06 -27.91
CA ALA A 476 -46.17 1.43 -27.83
C ALA A 476 -46.14 1.99 -26.40
N GLN A 477 -46.46 1.17 -25.40
CA GLN A 477 -46.35 1.57 -23.99
C GLN A 477 -44.90 1.77 -23.56
N GLN A 478 -43.99 0.90 -24.01
CA GLN A 478 -42.57 1.02 -23.74
C GLN A 478 -41.99 2.33 -24.29
N ALA A 479 -42.39 2.73 -25.50
CA ALA A 479 -41.89 3.95 -26.15
C ALA A 479 -42.15 5.22 -25.31
N VAL A 480 -43.36 5.35 -24.77
CA VAL A 480 -43.81 6.54 -24.04
C VAL A 480 -43.64 6.46 -22.53
N TYR A 481 -43.21 5.31 -22.00
CA TYR A 481 -43.04 5.11 -20.57
C TYR A 481 -41.97 6.04 -20.00
N ARG A 482 -42.27 6.63 -18.84
CA ARG A 482 -41.32 7.40 -18.03
C ARG A 482 -41.47 7.00 -16.58
N LEU A 483 -40.36 6.99 -15.86
CA LEU A 483 -40.37 6.78 -14.41
C LEU A 483 -41.20 7.88 -13.73
N SER A 484 -41.93 7.53 -12.67
CA SER A 484 -42.50 8.54 -11.79
C SER A 484 -41.39 9.33 -11.10
N THR A 485 -41.66 10.55 -10.65
CA THR A 485 -40.66 11.40 -9.97
C THR A 485 -39.95 10.66 -8.83
N GLU A 486 -40.70 9.94 -7.99
CA GLU A 486 -40.19 9.16 -6.87
C GLU A 486 -39.25 8.03 -7.34
N LYS A 487 -39.69 7.26 -8.34
CA LYS A 487 -38.88 6.16 -8.91
C LYS A 487 -37.63 6.67 -9.61
N ARG A 488 -37.72 7.82 -10.28
CA ARG A 488 -36.58 8.47 -10.93
C ARG A 488 -35.57 8.95 -9.89
N GLN A 489 -36.01 9.58 -8.81
CA GLN A 489 -35.13 10.01 -7.71
C GLN A 489 -34.41 8.82 -7.06
N LEU A 490 -35.14 7.73 -6.80
CA LEU A 490 -34.54 6.47 -6.32
C LEU A 490 -33.50 5.92 -7.31
N GLY A 491 -33.84 5.91 -8.60
CA GLY A 491 -32.94 5.48 -9.67
C GLY A 491 -31.67 6.33 -9.75
N ILE A 492 -31.78 7.65 -9.61
CA ILE A 492 -30.65 8.60 -9.59
C ILE A 492 -29.75 8.32 -8.37
N ALA A 493 -30.34 8.19 -7.17
CA ALA A 493 -29.58 7.91 -5.95
C ALA A 493 -28.80 6.59 -6.06
N ARG A 494 -29.44 5.53 -6.56
CA ARG A 494 -28.78 4.24 -6.83
C ARG A 494 -27.70 4.35 -7.90
N LEU A 495 -27.94 5.12 -8.98
CA LEU A 495 -26.98 5.31 -10.06
C LEU A 495 -25.72 5.99 -9.55
N LYS A 496 -25.84 6.97 -8.64
CA LYS A 496 -24.68 7.64 -8.04
C LYS A 496 -23.72 6.68 -7.34
N ILE A 497 -24.25 5.76 -6.53
CA ILE A 497 -23.46 4.71 -5.84
C ILE A 497 -22.81 3.78 -6.85
N LEU A 498 -23.59 3.35 -7.85
CA LEU A 498 -23.13 2.39 -8.85
C LEU A 498 -22.00 2.98 -9.71
N VAL A 499 -22.09 4.27 -10.08
CA VAL A 499 -21.02 4.98 -10.82
C VAL A 499 -19.81 5.21 -9.94
N LEU A 500 -20.00 5.52 -8.65
CA LEU A 500 -18.88 5.60 -7.70
C LEU A 500 -18.11 4.27 -7.66
N TRP A 501 -18.83 3.15 -7.57
CA TRP A 501 -18.23 1.82 -7.63
C TRP A 501 -17.53 1.57 -8.96
N GLN A 502 -18.18 1.87 -10.08
CA GLN A 502 -17.62 1.74 -11.43
C GLN A 502 -16.28 2.47 -11.56
N MET A 503 -16.16 3.68 -11.01
CA MET A 503 -14.96 4.53 -11.10
C MET A 503 -13.87 4.18 -10.09
N THR A 504 -14.17 3.38 -9.06
CA THR A 504 -13.22 3.06 -7.98
C THR A 504 -12.86 1.57 -7.90
N PHE A 505 -13.45 0.72 -8.74
CA PHE A 505 -13.12 -0.70 -8.91
C PHE A 505 -11.99 -0.92 -9.95
N PRO A 506 -11.20 -2.00 -9.87
CA PRO A 506 -10.25 -2.38 -10.93
C PRO A 506 -10.93 -2.60 -12.30
N GLY A 507 -10.31 -2.13 -13.37
CA GLY A 507 -10.84 -2.20 -14.73
C GLY A 507 -11.02 -0.82 -15.36
N VAL A 508 -11.53 -0.80 -16.60
CA VAL A 508 -11.78 0.40 -17.41
C VAL A 508 -13.26 0.75 -17.32
N PRO A 509 -13.65 1.82 -16.60
CA PRO A 509 -15.05 2.26 -16.54
C PRO A 509 -15.56 2.60 -17.94
N CYS A 510 -16.68 2.01 -18.35
CA CYS A 510 -17.34 2.31 -19.63
C CYS A 510 -18.71 2.95 -19.42
N ILE A 511 -18.85 4.20 -19.85
CA ILE A 511 -20.09 4.97 -19.81
C ILE A 511 -20.80 4.83 -21.15
N TYR A 512 -22.07 4.43 -21.15
CA TYR A 512 -22.89 4.41 -22.36
C TYR A 512 -23.57 5.77 -22.54
N TYR A 513 -23.43 6.37 -23.73
CA TYR A 513 -23.82 7.78 -23.94
C TYR A 513 -25.24 8.08 -23.44
N GLY A 514 -25.39 9.11 -22.62
CA GLY A 514 -26.67 9.53 -22.07
C GLY A 514 -27.00 8.92 -20.71
N ASP A 515 -26.29 7.89 -20.25
CA ASP A 515 -26.44 7.41 -18.86
C ASP A 515 -26.05 8.51 -17.86
N GLU A 516 -25.03 9.31 -18.18
CA GLU A 516 -24.62 10.47 -17.39
C GLU A 516 -25.59 11.65 -17.47
N ALA A 517 -26.41 11.69 -18.52
CA ALA A 517 -27.46 12.69 -18.72
C ALA A 517 -28.83 12.23 -18.19
N GLY A 518 -28.92 11.03 -17.61
CA GLY A 518 -30.15 10.47 -17.04
C GLY A 518 -31.17 10.01 -18.08
N VAL A 519 -30.72 9.49 -19.23
CA VAL A 519 -31.57 8.95 -20.30
C VAL A 519 -32.26 7.67 -19.84
N GLU A 520 -33.57 7.60 -20.08
CA GLU A 520 -34.41 6.42 -19.83
C GLU A 520 -34.68 5.67 -21.15
N GLY A 521 -34.89 4.35 -21.06
CA GLY A 521 -35.25 3.54 -22.21
C GLY A 521 -35.27 2.04 -21.91
N PHE A 522 -36.29 1.35 -22.45
CA PHE A 522 -36.37 -0.11 -22.44
C PHE A 522 -35.33 -0.75 -23.39
N LYS A 523 -35.50 -2.01 -23.76
CA LYS A 523 -34.62 -2.71 -24.71
C LYS A 523 -34.68 -2.07 -26.11
N ASP A 524 -33.80 -2.51 -27.01
CA ASP A 524 -33.74 -2.10 -28.41
C ASP A 524 -35.15 -2.04 -29.05
N PRO A 525 -35.53 -0.91 -29.69
CA PRO A 525 -34.71 0.28 -30.00
C PRO A 525 -34.63 1.38 -28.93
N PHE A 526 -35.37 1.26 -27.83
CA PHE A 526 -35.55 2.37 -26.88
C PHE A 526 -34.30 2.69 -26.05
N ASN A 527 -33.39 1.74 -25.87
CA ASN A 527 -32.09 1.99 -25.25
C ASN A 527 -31.13 2.82 -26.14
N ARG A 528 -31.50 3.06 -27.40
CA ARG A 528 -30.75 3.87 -28.38
C ARG A 528 -31.41 5.24 -28.61
N GLY A 529 -32.09 5.79 -27.61
CA GLY A 529 -32.63 7.15 -27.64
C GLY A 529 -31.54 8.21 -27.89
N THR A 530 -31.92 9.36 -28.44
CA THR A 530 -30.97 10.44 -28.72
C THR A 530 -30.44 11.08 -27.44
N TYR A 531 -29.22 11.63 -27.51
CA TYR A 531 -28.64 12.37 -26.39
C TYR A 531 -29.43 13.69 -26.16
N PRO A 532 -29.85 13.99 -24.93
CA PRO A 532 -30.75 15.11 -24.63
C PRO A 532 -30.00 16.44 -24.47
N TRP A 533 -29.28 16.88 -25.50
CA TRP A 533 -28.46 18.11 -25.43
C TRP A 533 -29.26 19.34 -24.97
N GLY A 534 -28.80 19.98 -23.89
CA GLY A 534 -29.46 21.13 -23.25
C GLY A 534 -30.62 20.77 -22.32
N GLN A 535 -30.94 19.49 -22.15
CA GLN A 535 -31.95 18.96 -21.23
C GLN A 535 -31.39 17.82 -20.37
N GLU A 536 -30.08 17.81 -20.16
CA GLU A 536 -29.40 16.79 -19.37
C GLU A 536 -29.76 16.90 -17.89
N ASP A 537 -29.72 15.76 -17.19
CA ASP A 537 -29.80 15.73 -15.73
C ASP A 537 -28.51 16.33 -15.13
N THR A 538 -28.59 17.61 -14.73
CA THR A 538 -27.42 18.36 -14.25
C THR A 538 -26.83 17.78 -12.96
N GLU A 539 -27.67 17.18 -12.11
CA GLU A 539 -27.22 16.57 -10.85
C GLU A 539 -26.33 15.34 -11.13
N LEU A 540 -26.77 14.48 -12.06
CA LEU A 540 -25.96 13.34 -12.50
C LEU A 540 -24.69 13.80 -13.21
N LEU A 541 -24.77 14.78 -14.13
CA LEU A 541 -23.58 15.27 -14.83
C LEU A 541 -22.50 15.79 -13.88
N VAL A 542 -22.88 16.57 -12.86
CA VAL A 542 -21.93 17.06 -11.85
C VAL A 542 -21.33 15.89 -11.07
N TRP A 543 -22.15 14.91 -10.70
CA TRP A 543 -21.68 13.71 -10.00
C TRP A 543 -20.66 12.92 -10.84
N TYR A 544 -20.97 12.61 -12.10
CA TYR A 544 -20.06 11.91 -13.02
C TYR A 544 -18.73 12.65 -13.16
N LYS A 545 -18.75 13.98 -13.37
CA LYS A 545 -17.53 14.81 -13.41
C LYS A 545 -16.70 14.67 -12.14
N GLN A 546 -17.33 14.69 -10.96
CA GLN A 546 -16.65 14.56 -9.68
C GLN A 546 -15.96 13.20 -9.52
N VAL A 547 -16.66 12.09 -9.78
CA VAL A 547 -16.10 10.74 -9.59
C VAL A 547 -15.12 10.33 -10.70
N ILE A 548 -15.28 10.83 -11.93
CA ILE A 548 -14.28 10.66 -12.98
C ILE A 548 -13.01 11.46 -12.66
N ALA A 549 -13.15 12.69 -12.16
CA ALA A 549 -12.00 13.48 -11.70
C ALA A 549 -11.25 12.76 -10.56
N LEU A 550 -11.97 12.09 -9.66
CA LEU A 550 -11.39 11.26 -8.62
C LEU A 550 -10.55 10.11 -9.22
N HIS A 551 -11.12 9.32 -10.13
CA HIS A 551 -10.43 8.22 -10.81
C HIS A 551 -9.17 8.71 -11.52
N ASN A 552 -9.27 9.83 -12.26
CA ASN A 552 -8.18 10.39 -13.02
C ASN A 552 -7.06 10.97 -12.14
N ARG A 553 -7.39 11.48 -10.95
CA ARG A 553 -6.46 12.14 -10.03
C ARG A 553 -5.59 11.15 -9.23
N TYR A 554 -6.14 10.01 -8.82
CA TYR A 554 -5.44 9.09 -7.93
C TYR A 554 -5.10 7.76 -8.62
N ASP A 555 -3.80 7.46 -8.74
CA ASP A 555 -3.31 6.22 -9.38
C ASP A 555 -3.83 4.95 -8.70
N LEU A 556 -4.17 5.02 -7.41
CA LEU A 556 -4.72 3.90 -6.65
C LEU A 556 -6.03 3.37 -7.25
N PHE A 557 -6.86 4.20 -7.89
CA PHE A 557 -8.10 3.74 -8.53
C PHE A 557 -7.84 3.07 -9.87
N LYS A 558 -6.73 3.41 -10.53
CA LYS A 558 -6.32 2.85 -11.83
C LYS A 558 -5.58 1.53 -11.68
N ALA A 559 -4.65 1.45 -10.74
CA ALA A 559 -3.71 0.33 -10.61
C ALA A 559 -3.30 0.00 -9.17
N GLY A 560 -4.01 0.52 -8.15
CA GLY A 560 -3.79 0.12 -6.77
C GLY A 560 -4.37 -1.25 -6.47
N GLU A 561 -3.71 -1.99 -5.58
CA GLU A 561 -4.15 -3.28 -5.02
C GLU A 561 -5.59 -3.20 -4.57
N TRP A 562 -6.38 -4.22 -4.86
CA TRP A 562 -7.78 -4.31 -4.47
C TRP A 562 -7.97 -5.38 -3.41
N ILE A 563 -8.56 -5.00 -2.28
CA ILE A 563 -8.83 -5.89 -1.15
C ILE A 563 -10.30 -5.78 -0.82
N SER A 564 -11.06 -6.86 -1.03
CA SER A 564 -12.48 -6.90 -0.72
C SER A 564 -12.74 -6.83 0.78
N LEU A 565 -13.77 -6.07 1.19
CA LEU A 565 -14.22 -5.94 2.58
C LEU A 565 -15.75 -6.05 2.68
N PRO A 566 -16.33 -7.26 2.74
CA PRO A 566 -17.73 -7.41 3.12
C PRO A 566 -17.90 -7.06 4.60
N VAL A 567 -18.57 -5.96 4.92
CA VAL A 567 -18.67 -5.43 6.30
C VAL A 567 -20.07 -5.53 6.90
N HIS A 568 -21.10 -5.64 6.08
CA HIS A 568 -22.50 -5.83 6.46
C HIS A 568 -23.30 -6.35 5.26
N GLU A 569 -24.44 -7.04 5.46
CA GLU A 569 -25.26 -7.61 4.36
C GLU A 569 -25.60 -6.59 3.25
N GLN A 570 -25.94 -5.34 3.64
CA GLN A 570 -26.27 -4.24 2.72
C GLN A 570 -25.15 -3.21 2.53
N VAL A 571 -23.96 -3.44 3.09
CA VAL A 571 -22.79 -2.56 2.91
C VAL A 571 -21.62 -3.36 2.39
N TYR A 572 -21.30 -3.13 1.12
CA TYR A 572 -20.09 -3.67 0.52
C TYR A 572 -18.99 -2.61 0.55
N GLY A 573 -17.81 -3.03 0.98
CA GLY A 573 -16.61 -2.20 1.00
C GLY A 573 -15.42 -2.88 0.34
N TYR A 574 -14.40 -2.08 0.07
CA TYR A 574 -13.09 -2.58 -0.35
C TYR A 574 -12.02 -1.50 -0.16
N ILE A 575 -10.76 -1.93 -0.13
CA ILE A 575 -9.59 -1.05 -0.06
C ILE A 575 -8.94 -1.00 -1.44
N ARG A 576 -8.49 0.20 -1.83
CA ARG A 576 -7.57 0.43 -2.93
C ARG A 576 -6.25 0.97 -2.38
N LYS A 577 -5.13 0.28 -2.61
CA LYS A 577 -3.85 0.59 -1.95
C LYS A 577 -2.67 0.63 -2.92
N ILE A 578 -1.82 1.64 -2.79
CA ILE A 578 -0.48 1.70 -3.37
C ILE A 578 0.51 1.94 -2.22
N SER A 579 1.60 1.18 -2.20
CA SER A 579 2.62 1.26 -1.16
C SER A 579 4.02 1.11 -1.76
N ASN A 580 5.00 1.76 -1.15
CA ASN A 580 6.42 1.71 -1.55
C ASN A 580 6.70 2.30 -2.93
N GLY A 581 5.87 3.25 -3.34
CA GLY A 581 5.97 3.97 -4.60
C GLY A 581 5.70 3.10 -5.83
N LYS A 582 5.08 1.92 -5.68
CA LYS A 582 4.81 0.97 -6.77
C LYS A 582 3.36 0.46 -6.80
N ASN A 583 2.80 0.38 -8.00
CA ASN A 583 1.48 -0.20 -8.25
C ASN A 583 1.53 -1.74 -8.39
N VAL A 584 0.38 -2.39 -8.65
CA VAL A 584 0.30 -3.87 -8.79
C VAL A 584 1.10 -4.44 -9.97
N PHE A 585 1.50 -3.59 -10.92
CA PHE A 585 2.35 -3.94 -12.06
C PHE A 585 3.84 -3.61 -11.83
N SER A 586 4.21 -3.27 -10.58
CA SER A 586 5.57 -2.85 -10.19
C SER A 586 6.05 -1.55 -10.84
N GLN A 587 5.15 -0.74 -11.40
CA GLN A 587 5.46 0.57 -11.98
C GLN A 587 5.41 1.67 -10.91
N SER A 588 6.16 2.74 -11.10
CA SER A 588 6.19 3.84 -10.13
C SER A 588 4.83 4.55 -10.04
N ALA A 589 4.31 4.72 -8.83
CA ALA A 589 3.04 5.38 -8.55
C ALA A 589 3.03 6.02 -7.15
N GLN A 590 2.15 6.98 -6.93
CA GLN A 590 2.08 7.66 -5.63
C GLN A 590 1.39 6.80 -4.56
N ASP A 591 2.06 6.63 -3.42
CA ASP A 591 1.49 5.95 -2.24
C ASP A 591 0.25 6.65 -1.73
N ASN A 592 -0.84 5.89 -1.70
CA ASN A 592 -2.13 6.29 -1.17
C ASN A 592 -2.92 5.02 -0.80
N THR A 593 -3.73 5.14 0.25
CA THR A 593 -4.67 4.07 0.67
C THR A 593 -6.06 4.68 0.75
N ALA A 594 -7.04 4.07 0.10
CA ALA A 594 -8.44 4.48 0.17
C ALA A 594 -9.34 3.32 0.57
N VAL A 595 -10.37 3.62 1.37
CA VAL A 595 -11.43 2.69 1.75
C VAL A 595 -12.73 3.17 1.11
N ILE A 596 -13.35 2.32 0.31
CA ILE A 596 -14.61 2.61 -0.37
C ILE A 596 -15.69 1.83 0.37
N LEU A 597 -16.79 2.50 0.71
CA LEU A 597 -17.95 1.89 1.38
C LEU A 597 -19.23 2.30 0.66
N LEU A 598 -20.12 1.34 0.40
CA LEU A 598 -21.32 1.54 -0.39
C LEU A 598 -22.52 0.95 0.35
N ASN A 599 -23.43 1.81 0.84
CA ASN A 599 -24.68 1.40 1.49
C ASN A 599 -25.82 1.37 0.47
N THR A 600 -26.40 0.20 0.24
CA THR A 600 -27.53 0.02 -0.71
C THR A 600 -28.89 0.08 -0.06
N SER A 601 -28.95 0.21 1.27
CA SER A 601 -30.21 0.38 1.99
C SER A 601 -30.92 1.64 1.54
N VAL A 602 -32.23 1.53 1.29
CA VAL A 602 -33.07 2.65 0.81
C VAL A 602 -33.61 3.50 1.96
N ASP A 603 -33.60 2.99 3.19
CA ASP A 603 -34.21 3.61 4.36
C ASP A 603 -33.37 3.50 5.64
N GLN A 604 -32.34 2.65 5.70
CA GLN A 604 -31.53 2.47 6.90
C GLN A 604 -30.16 3.16 6.81
N SER A 605 -29.85 3.93 7.86
CA SER A 605 -28.47 4.29 8.16
C SER A 605 -27.78 3.12 8.83
N ILE A 606 -26.59 2.75 8.35
CA ILE A 606 -25.85 1.58 8.85
C ILE A 606 -24.54 2.05 9.44
N ILE A 607 -24.27 1.62 10.68
CA ILE A 607 -22.99 1.84 11.34
C ILE A 607 -22.15 0.57 11.16
N VAL A 608 -20.96 0.72 10.60
CA VAL A 608 -20.00 -0.38 10.42
C VAL A 608 -18.76 -0.13 11.25
N GLU A 609 -18.26 -1.18 11.89
CA GLU A 609 -16.99 -1.19 12.62
C GLU A 609 -16.02 -2.11 11.88
N ILE A 610 -15.01 -1.52 11.25
CA ILE A 610 -14.12 -2.24 10.33
C ILE A 610 -12.76 -2.40 10.99
N PRO A 611 -12.30 -3.63 11.30
CA PRO A 611 -10.95 -3.88 11.78
C PRO A 611 -9.97 -3.65 10.62
N ILE A 612 -9.33 -2.48 10.60
CA ILE A 612 -8.58 -1.99 9.43
C ILE A 612 -7.08 -1.83 9.66
N ARG A 613 -6.61 -2.11 10.88
CA ARG A 613 -5.20 -2.00 11.32
C ARG A 613 -4.19 -2.54 10.31
N LYS A 614 -4.50 -3.66 9.65
CA LYS A 614 -3.60 -4.31 8.67
C LYS A 614 -3.29 -3.40 7.46
N TRP A 615 -4.20 -2.50 7.11
CA TRP A 615 -4.12 -1.74 5.86
C TRP A 615 -4.06 -0.24 6.07
N CYS A 616 -4.74 0.28 7.09
CA CYS A 616 -4.86 1.71 7.34
C CYS A 616 -4.53 2.08 8.79
N HIS A 617 -4.01 3.29 9.00
CA HIS A 617 -3.69 3.83 10.32
C HIS A 617 -3.91 5.35 10.38
N GLY A 618 -4.05 5.88 11.61
CA GLY A 618 -4.19 7.32 11.84
C GLY A 618 -5.55 7.88 11.45
N VAL A 619 -5.58 8.75 10.43
CA VAL A 619 -6.77 9.53 10.03
C VAL A 619 -7.13 9.26 8.58
N MET A 620 -8.42 9.00 8.35
CA MET A 620 -9.03 8.89 7.03
C MET A 620 -9.80 10.18 6.72
N ILE A 621 -9.84 10.59 5.46
CA ILE A 621 -10.55 11.78 4.99
C ILE A 621 -11.65 11.34 4.03
N ASP A 622 -12.89 11.72 4.30
CA ASP A 622 -13.99 11.57 3.34
C ASP A 622 -13.88 12.62 2.25
N ILE A 623 -13.27 12.23 1.12
CA ILE A 623 -12.99 13.12 -0.02
C ILE A 623 -14.21 13.36 -0.91
N LEU A 624 -15.37 12.76 -0.59
CA LEU A 624 -16.65 13.07 -1.23
C LEU A 624 -17.48 14.08 -0.42
N ASN A 625 -17.31 14.11 0.91
CA ASN A 625 -18.09 14.96 1.81
C ASN A 625 -17.22 15.95 2.61
N ASN A 626 -16.86 17.08 1.98
CA ASN A 626 -16.19 18.23 2.62
C ASN A 626 -14.87 17.91 3.35
N ASP A 627 -14.14 16.86 2.94
CA ASP A 627 -12.88 16.45 3.54
C ASP A 627 -12.98 16.19 5.07
N GLN A 628 -14.09 15.60 5.52
CA GLN A 628 -14.28 15.26 6.93
C GLN A 628 -13.20 14.28 7.41
N GLU A 629 -12.45 14.67 8.47
CA GLU A 629 -11.47 13.79 9.12
C GLU A 629 -12.16 12.77 10.04
N ILE A 630 -11.80 11.50 9.88
CA ILE A 630 -12.30 10.36 10.65
C ILE A 630 -11.09 9.63 11.24
N ARG A 631 -11.02 9.53 12.57
CA ARG A 631 -9.91 8.87 13.26
C ARG A 631 -10.16 7.36 13.37
N ILE A 632 -9.12 6.58 13.09
CA ILE A 632 -9.09 5.16 13.41
C ILE A 632 -8.74 5.05 14.90
N ILE A 633 -9.60 4.39 15.67
CA ILE A 633 -9.43 4.23 17.12
C ILE A 633 -9.20 2.75 17.39
N LYS A 634 -8.10 2.40 18.04
CA LYS A 634 -7.71 1.01 18.35
C LYS A 634 -7.67 0.08 17.12
N GLY A 635 -7.28 0.62 15.97
CA GLY A 635 -7.26 -0.11 14.70
C GLY A 635 -8.64 -0.40 14.08
N ILE A 636 -9.71 0.17 14.63
CA ILE A 636 -11.09 0.04 14.15
C ILE A 636 -11.53 1.36 13.53
N LEU A 637 -12.08 1.28 12.32
CA LEU A 637 -12.72 2.39 11.63
C LEU A 637 -14.24 2.28 11.81
N THR A 638 -14.83 3.21 12.56
CA THR A 638 -16.27 3.28 12.79
C THR A 638 -16.89 4.33 11.88
N ILE A 639 -17.82 3.92 11.01
CA ILE A 639 -18.45 4.80 10.01
C ILE A 639 -19.96 4.63 10.05
N CYS A 640 -20.70 5.74 10.02
CA CYS A 640 -22.12 5.76 9.74
C CYS A 640 -22.34 6.12 8.27
N LEU A 641 -23.02 5.25 7.52
CA LEU A 641 -23.45 5.47 6.15
C LEU A 641 -24.95 5.75 6.12
N GLN A 642 -25.35 6.85 5.51
CA GLN A 642 -26.76 7.18 5.24
C GLN A 642 -27.35 6.21 4.20
N PRO A 643 -28.69 6.12 4.09
CA PRO A 643 -29.32 5.35 3.03
C PRO A 643 -28.84 5.82 1.66
N LEU A 644 -28.53 4.86 0.79
CA LEU A 644 -28.01 5.12 -0.56
C LEU A 644 -26.76 6.02 -0.60
N GLU A 645 -25.88 5.91 0.41
CA GLU A 645 -24.63 6.67 0.48
C GLU A 645 -23.42 5.82 0.06
N GLY A 646 -22.53 6.43 -0.72
CA GLY A 646 -21.17 5.95 -0.96
C GLY A 646 -20.15 6.88 -0.33
N LYS A 647 -19.13 6.32 0.34
CA LYS A 647 -18.00 7.07 0.91
C LYS A 647 -16.68 6.61 0.30
N VAL A 648 -15.77 7.55 0.09
CA VAL A 648 -14.37 7.29 -0.25
C VAL A 648 -13.51 7.93 0.81
N LEU A 649 -12.87 7.10 1.63
CA LEU A 649 -12.07 7.51 2.76
C LEU A 649 -10.60 7.37 2.38
N LEU A 650 -9.89 8.47 2.16
CA LEU A 650 -8.47 8.47 1.80
C LEU A 650 -7.62 8.64 3.06
N GLN A 651 -6.63 7.77 3.26
CA GLN A 651 -5.70 7.88 4.38
C GLN A 651 -4.83 9.12 4.23
N ARG A 652 -4.76 9.94 5.29
CA ARG A 652 -3.82 11.03 5.39
C ARG A 652 -2.72 10.68 6.38
N GLU A 653 -1.56 10.32 5.85
CA GLU A 653 -0.34 10.19 6.64
C GLU A 653 0.15 11.60 7.02
N LYS A 654 -0.03 11.97 8.29
CA LYS A 654 0.59 13.17 8.87
C LYS A 654 1.97 12.79 9.40
N SER A 655 3.01 13.27 8.74
CA SER A 655 4.37 13.23 9.27
C SER A 655 4.49 14.19 10.45
N PHE A 656 5.00 13.70 11.58
CA PHE A 656 5.28 14.54 12.74
C PHE A 656 6.49 15.46 12.49
N PHE A 657 7.47 14.96 11.74
CA PHE A 657 8.67 15.70 11.34
C PHE A 657 8.77 15.85 9.82
N PRO A 658 9.42 16.90 9.30
CA PRO A 658 9.73 16.99 7.88
C PRO A 658 10.72 15.90 7.45
N ARG A 659 10.89 15.70 6.14
CA ARG A 659 11.97 14.84 5.63
C ARG A 659 13.33 15.42 6.05
N GLN A 660 14.10 14.62 6.77
CA GLN A 660 15.39 15.02 7.32
C GLN A 660 16.38 13.87 7.49
N ALA A 661 17.66 14.21 7.67
CA ALA A 661 18.72 13.25 7.95
C ALA A 661 19.67 13.72 9.06
N GLY A 662 20.30 12.75 9.73
CA GLY A 662 21.27 12.99 10.80
C GLY A 662 22.25 11.86 11.06
N ILE A 663 23.15 12.14 11.99
CA ILE A 663 24.19 11.20 12.42
C ILE A 663 24.04 10.90 13.91
N LEU A 664 24.12 9.62 14.25
CA LEU A 664 24.26 9.13 15.62
C LEU A 664 25.74 9.11 16.01
N LEU A 665 26.11 9.95 16.99
CA LEU A 665 27.45 9.99 17.57
C LEU A 665 27.36 10.50 19.01
N HIS A 666 27.70 9.68 20.00
CA HIS A 666 27.74 10.16 21.38
C HIS A 666 28.99 11.05 21.61
N PRO A 667 28.92 12.13 22.42
CA PRO A 667 30.05 13.04 22.62
C PRO A 667 31.31 12.36 23.16
N THR A 668 31.21 11.26 23.90
CA THR A 668 32.39 10.51 24.39
C THR A 668 33.26 9.97 23.25
N SER A 669 32.65 9.72 22.10
CA SER A 669 33.31 9.20 20.89
C SER A 669 34.01 10.30 20.09
N LEU A 670 33.88 11.57 20.46
CA LEU A 670 34.64 12.64 19.79
C LEU A 670 36.14 12.49 20.05
N PRO A 671 37.00 12.92 19.09
CA PRO A 671 38.42 13.02 19.33
C PRO A 671 38.71 13.97 20.49
N SER A 672 39.74 13.68 21.28
CA SER A 672 40.22 14.55 22.37
C SER A 672 41.58 14.06 22.85
N LYS A 673 42.45 15.00 23.22
CA LYS A 673 43.75 14.71 23.84
C LYS A 673 43.63 14.29 25.31
N TYR A 674 42.44 14.39 25.92
CA TYR A 674 42.18 14.09 27.33
C TYR A 674 41.51 12.72 27.55
N GLY A 675 41.64 11.80 26.59
CA GLY A 675 41.22 10.39 26.70
C GLY A 675 39.74 10.09 26.51
N ILE A 676 38.86 11.11 26.53
CA ILE A 676 37.43 11.00 26.21
C ILE A 676 36.99 12.24 25.44
N GLY A 677 36.07 12.09 24.49
CA GLY A 677 35.45 13.23 23.83
C GLY A 677 34.72 14.14 24.83
N ASP A 678 34.79 15.45 24.60
CA ASP A 678 34.26 16.46 25.52
C ASP A 678 33.57 17.61 24.75
N LEU A 679 32.97 18.56 25.49
CA LEU A 679 32.22 19.70 24.95
C LEU A 679 33.12 20.87 24.49
N GLY A 680 34.32 20.51 24.03
CA GLY A 680 35.35 21.39 23.48
C GLY A 680 35.25 21.55 21.96
N GLN A 681 36.36 21.96 21.35
CA GLN A 681 36.44 22.35 19.93
C GLN A 681 35.92 21.26 18.97
N GLU A 682 36.18 20.00 19.26
CA GLU A 682 35.80 18.87 18.41
C GLU A 682 34.28 18.70 18.28
N ALA A 683 33.50 19.09 19.30
CA ALA A 683 32.04 19.11 19.20
C ALA A 683 31.56 20.16 18.18
N TYR A 684 32.19 21.34 18.16
CA TYR A 684 31.90 22.40 17.19
C TYR A 684 32.32 22.01 15.77
N GLU A 685 33.50 21.40 15.62
CA GLU A 685 33.97 20.87 14.35
C GLU A 685 33.04 19.79 13.78
N PHE A 686 32.49 18.93 14.66
CA PHE A 686 31.50 17.94 14.26
C PHE A 686 30.18 18.57 13.80
N ILE A 687 29.69 19.60 14.50
CA ILE A 687 28.52 20.37 14.06
C ILE A 687 28.79 21.03 12.69
N ASP A 688 29.99 21.58 12.47
CA ASP A 688 30.37 22.12 11.16
C ASP A 688 30.42 21.04 10.07
N PHE A 689 30.85 19.82 10.40
CA PHE A 689 30.78 18.68 9.49
C PHE A 689 29.32 18.33 9.12
N LEU A 690 28.42 18.27 10.10
CA LEU A 690 26.99 18.03 9.87
C LEU A 690 26.38 19.11 8.97
N HIS A 691 26.67 20.37 9.26
CA HIS A 691 26.22 21.50 8.47
C HIS A 691 26.73 21.44 7.02
N LYS A 692 28.03 21.16 6.81
CA LYS A 692 28.63 21.00 5.48
C LYS A 692 28.04 19.83 4.70
N SER A 693 27.69 18.75 5.39
CA SER A 693 27.03 17.56 4.81
C SER A 693 25.51 17.69 4.70
N LYS A 694 24.97 18.89 4.95
CA LYS A 694 23.53 19.24 4.93
C LYS A 694 22.65 18.39 5.86
N GLN A 695 23.25 17.70 6.83
CA GLN A 695 22.51 17.02 7.88
C GLN A 695 21.78 18.05 8.73
N LYS A 696 20.64 17.68 9.30
CA LYS A 696 19.82 18.54 10.16
C LYS A 696 19.78 18.06 11.61
N LEU A 697 20.29 16.86 11.86
CA LEU A 697 20.13 16.17 13.14
C LEU A 697 21.46 15.61 13.66
N TRP A 698 21.69 15.80 14.95
CA TRP A 698 22.73 15.11 15.72
C TRP A 698 22.06 14.29 16.81
N GLN A 699 22.15 12.96 16.73
CA GLN A 699 21.64 12.09 17.78
C GLN A 699 22.74 11.69 18.76
N VAL A 700 22.40 11.80 20.05
CA VAL A 700 23.26 11.40 21.17
C VAL A 700 22.52 10.38 22.05
N LEU A 701 23.29 9.50 22.69
CA LEU A 701 22.82 8.66 23.80
C LEU A 701 22.59 9.51 25.06
N PRO A 702 22.01 8.96 26.16
CA PRO A 702 21.77 9.72 27.38
C PRO A 702 23.04 10.43 27.88
N LEU A 703 22.92 11.72 28.19
CA LEU A 703 24.05 12.57 28.59
C LEU A 703 24.34 12.52 30.11
N ASN A 704 23.70 11.58 30.79
CA ASN A 704 23.75 11.46 32.24
C ASN A 704 25.10 10.86 32.71
N PRO A 705 25.50 11.09 33.98
CA PRO A 705 26.69 10.45 34.54
C PRO A 705 26.59 8.93 34.45
N VAL A 706 27.72 8.27 34.28
CA VAL A 706 27.78 6.80 34.17
C VAL A 706 28.31 6.18 35.45
N GLY A 707 27.78 4.99 35.80
CA GLY A 707 28.30 4.17 36.90
C GLY A 707 29.53 3.34 36.49
N ASP A 708 29.80 2.30 37.28
CA ASP A 708 30.94 1.40 37.05
C ASP A 708 30.77 0.52 35.79
N SER A 709 29.53 0.34 35.31
CA SER A 709 29.25 -0.31 34.03
C SER A 709 29.55 0.56 32.81
N HIS A 710 29.83 1.86 33.02
CA HIS A 710 30.02 2.89 32.00
C HIS A 710 28.83 3.12 31.07
N SER A 711 27.70 2.46 31.33
CA SER A 711 26.50 2.56 30.50
C SER A 711 25.77 3.89 30.70
N PRO A 712 25.50 4.64 29.63
CA PRO A 712 24.63 5.83 29.68
C PRO A 712 23.20 5.52 30.15
N TYR A 713 22.75 4.27 29.99
CA TYR A 713 21.40 3.82 30.36
C TYR A 713 21.29 3.41 31.83
N GLN A 714 22.41 3.38 32.58
CA GLN A 714 22.45 3.07 34.01
C GLN A 714 23.15 4.20 34.78
N CYS A 715 22.43 5.30 34.96
CA CYS A 715 22.97 6.52 35.56
C CYS A 715 22.60 6.67 37.05
N PRO A 716 23.44 7.34 37.87
CA PRO A 716 23.13 7.65 39.26
C PRO A 716 22.14 8.82 39.40
N SER A 717 21.78 9.50 38.30
CA SER A 717 20.71 10.47 38.25
C SER A 717 20.15 10.62 36.83
N ALA A 718 18.83 10.68 36.72
CA ALA A 718 18.08 10.95 35.50
C ALA A 718 18.12 12.43 35.05
N PHE A 719 18.64 13.33 35.88
CA PHE A 719 18.65 14.78 35.64
C PHE A 719 20.05 15.35 35.42
N ALA A 720 21.05 14.81 36.13
CA ALA A 720 22.42 15.30 36.06
C ALA A 720 23.05 15.05 34.69
N GLY A 721 24.04 15.86 34.33
CA GLY A 721 24.90 15.67 33.16
C GLY A 721 26.26 15.08 33.53
N ASN A 722 26.85 14.33 32.59
CA ASN A 722 28.10 13.60 32.80
C ASN A 722 29.32 14.55 32.94
N PRO A 723 29.96 14.62 34.12
CA PRO A 723 31.12 15.49 34.31
C PRO A 723 32.31 15.14 33.41
N LEU A 724 32.42 13.89 32.96
CA LEU A 724 33.51 13.48 32.05
C LEU A 724 33.45 14.18 30.69
N LEU A 725 32.30 14.72 30.30
CA LEU A 725 32.14 15.51 29.08
C LEU A 725 32.59 16.97 29.22
N ILE A 726 32.92 17.44 30.44
CA ILE A 726 33.42 18.80 30.64
C ILE A 726 34.77 18.97 29.92
N SER A 727 34.87 20.01 29.09
CA SER A 727 36.07 20.36 28.36
C SER A 727 37.07 21.07 29.25
N ILE A 728 38.27 20.49 29.35
CA ILE A 728 39.40 21.04 30.12
C ILE A 728 39.95 22.30 29.45
N ASP A 729 40.01 22.34 28.12
CA ASP A 729 40.49 23.53 27.39
C ASP A 729 39.58 24.75 27.66
N LYS A 730 38.26 24.55 27.78
CA LYS A 730 37.33 25.62 28.19
C LYS A 730 37.55 26.08 29.64
N LEU A 731 37.89 25.18 30.57
CA LEU A 731 38.23 25.56 31.95
C LEU A 731 39.51 26.40 32.01
N VAL A 732 40.50 26.11 31.16
CA VAL A 732 41.70 26.94 30.99
C VAL A 732 41.34 28.31 30.42
N ASN A 733 40.55 28.36 29.35
CA ASN A 733 40.12 29.62 28.72
C ASN A 733 39.29 30.51 29.66
N GLN A 734 38.57 29.92 30.61
CA GLN A 734 37.79 30.63 31.62
C GLN A 734 38.62 31.06 32.85
N GLY A 735 39.92 30.73 32.88
CA GLY A 735 40.80 31.04 34.01
C GLY A 735 40.49 30.27 35.29
N LEU A 736 39.77 29.13 35.19
CA LEU A 736 39.53 28.21 36.31
C LEU A 736 40.70 27.24 36.48
N LEU A 737 41.42 26.95 35.40
CA LEU A 737 42.68 26.22 35.36
C LEU A 737 43.74 27.05 34.63
N THR A 738 45.00 26.82 34.95
CA THR A 738 46.14 27.31 34.17
C THR A 738 46.70 26.20 33.28
N VAL A 739 47.53 26.54 32.30
CA VAL A 739 48.24 25.53 31.48
C VAL A 739 49.16 24.66 32.36
N ASP A 740 49.76 25.26 33.38
CA ASP A 740 50.62 24.55 34.34
C ASP A 740 49.83 23.54 35.19
N ASP A 741 48.55 23.81 35.47
CA ASP A 741 47.70 22.89 36.25
C ASP A 741 47.47 21.55 35.56
N LEU A 742 47.55 21.51 34.23
CA LEU A 742 47.35 20.31 33.40
C LEU A 742 48.43 19.26 33.63
N GLY A 743 49.62 19.67 34.07
CA GLY A 743 50.78 18.81 34.23
C GLY A 743 51.15 18.05 32.94
N GLN A 744 51.73 16.86 33.11
CA GLN A 744 51.91 15.93 31.99
C GLN A 744 50.60 15.20 31.72
N VAL A 745 49.97 15.50 30.58
CA VAL A 745 48.77 14.77 30.12
C VAL A 745 49.14 13.29 29.91
N PRO A 746 48.41 12.34 30.54
CA PRO A 746 48.65 10.92 30.32
C PRO A 746 48.51 10.52 28.84
N GLN A 747 49.27 9.52 28.41
CA GLN A 747 49.14 8.99 27.06
C GLN A 747 47.90 8.09 26.97
N PHE A 748 46.77 8.68 26.55
CA PHE A 748 45.54 7.95 26.33
C PHE A 748 45.48 7.30 24.93
N ASN A 749 44.69 6.23 24.80
CA ASN A 749 44.35 5.62 23.53
C ASN A 749 43.43 6.55 22.70
N ASP A 750 43.70 6.71 21.40
CA ASP A 750 42.97 7.61 20.51
C ASP A 750 41.67 7.00 19.92
N GLU A 751 41.47 5.69 20.10
CA GLU A 751 40.33 4.92 19.58
C GLU A 751 39.41 4.39 20.67
N GLN A 752 39.89 4.29 21.92
CA GLN A 752 39.13 3.73 23.03
C GLN A 752 39.23 4.58 24.30
N VAL A 753 38.11 4.74 25.00
CA VAL A 753 38.03 5.42 26.30
C VAL A 753 38.48 4.47 27.42
N ALA A 754 39.54 4.84 28.13
CA ALA A 754 39.91 4.22 29.41
C ALA A 754 39.23 4.97 30.56
N PHE A 755 37.97 4.63 30.87
CA PHE A 755 37.12 5.40 31.78
C PHE A 755 37.75 5.65 33.17
N SER A 756 38.42 4.66 33.76
CA SER A 756 39.06 4.79 35.07
C SER A 756 40.19 5.82 35.06
N ASP A 757 41.12 5.72 34.10
CA ASP A 757 42.28 6.62 33.97
C ASP A 757 41.84 8.05 33.64
N VAL A 758 40.85 8.18 32.75
CA VAL A 758 40.25 9.47 32.38
C VAL A 758 39.58 10.12 33.58
N LYS A 759 38.81 9.34 34.36
CA LYS A 759 38.13 9.83 35.57
C LYS A 759 39.14 10.31 36.60
N GLU A 760 40.18 9.52 36.89
CA GLU A 760 41.23 9.92 37.83
C GLU A 760 41.93 11.21 37.41
N TYR A 761 42.32 11.31 36.14
CA TYR A 761 42.98 12.51 35.59
C TYR A 761 42.06 13.73 35.66
N LYS A 762 40.83 13.65 35.12
CA LYS A 762 39.90 14.79 35.09
C LYS A 762 39.44 15.20 36.48
N GLU A 763 39.22 14.27 37.41
CA GLU A 763 38.82 14.58 38.79
C GLU A 763 39.87 15.44 39.50
N SER A 764 41.16 15.14 39.29
CA SER A 764 42.26 15.93 39.87
C SER A 764 42.24 17.39 39.39
N LEU A 765 41.88 17.62 38.12
CA LEU A 765 41.75 18.95 37.53
C LEU A 765 40.46 19.64 37.99
N PHE A 766 39.35 18.93 38.08
CA PHE A 766 38.09 19.50 38.55
C PHE A 766 38.16 20.02 39.99
N LEU A 767 38.88 19.32 40.88
CA LEU A 767 39.11 19.79 42.25
C LEU A 767 39.92 21.10 42.30
N LYS A 768 40.95 21.23 41.44
CA LYS A 768 41.69 22.49 41.29
C LYS A 768 40.78 23.60 40.75
N ALA A 769 40.03 23.32 39.68
CA ALA A 769 39.09 24.27 39.09
C ALA A 769 38.04 24.76 40.10
N PHE A 770 37.52 23.85 40.93
CA PHE A 770 36.59 24.18 42.00
C PHE A 770 37.23 25.07 43.08
N THR A 771 38.48 24.79 43.45
CA THR A 771 39.22 25.61 44.42
C THR A 771 39.38 27.04 43.92
N THR A 772 39.76 27.21 42.65
CA THR A 772 39.82 28.52 41.98
C THR A 772 38.45 29.18 41.92
N PHE A 773 37.40 28.44 41.54
CA PHE A 773 36.03 28.93 41.46
C PHE A 773 35.53 29.48 42.81
N LYS A 774 35.86 28.80 43.93
CA LYS A 774 35.50 29.29 45.28
C LYS A 774 36.16 30.61 45.67
N GLN A 775 37.35 30.90 45.12
CA GLN A 775 38.08 32.14 45.38
C GLN A 775 37.59 33.31 44.53
N GLN A 776 36.93 33.02 43.41
CA GLN A 776 36.27 34.01 42.57
C GLN A 776 34.91 34.39 43.16
N SER A 777 34.45 35.63 42.98
CA SER A 777 33.10 36.03 43.41
C SER A 777 32.05 35.18 42.69
N ARG A 778 31.11 34.58 43.43
CA ARG A 778 30.04 33.75 42.85
C ARG A 778 29.31 34.54 41.77
N LEU A 779 29.39 34.03 40.54
CA LEU A 779 28.79 34.66 39.37
C LEU A 779 27.26 34.58 39.46
N GLN A 780 26.57 35.62 38.98
CA GLN A 780 25.10 35.67 38.95
C GLN A 780 24.48 34.45 38.21
N ASP A 781 25.18 33.92 37.22
CA ASP A 781 24.77 32.73 36.47
C ASP A 781 24.81 31.44 37.31
N TYR A 782 25.72 31.32 38.27
CA TYR A 782 25.78 30.19 39.19
C TYR A 782 24.57 30.18 40.13
N GLU A 783 24.21 31.34 40.69
CA GLU A 783 23.02 31.47 41.55
C GLU A 783 21.73 31.21 40.76
N ARG A 784 21.67 31.70 39.52
CA ARG A 784 20.56 31.40 38.60
C ARG A 784 20.46 29.90 38.33
N PHE A 785 21.57 29.23 38.01
CA PHE A 785 21.61 27.78 37.78
C PHE A 785 21.07 27.01 39.00
N CYS A 786 21.55 27.33 40.20
CA CYS A 786 21.08 26.72 41.45
C CYS A 786 19.58 26.93 41.68
N THR A 787 19.06 28.11 41.34
CA THR A 787 17.63 28.44 41.48
C THR A 787 16.78 27.70 40.44
N THR A 788 17.23 27.65 39.19
CA THR A 788 16.52 26.98 38.09
C THR A 788 16.44 25.47 38.30
N HIS A 789 17.50 24.84 38.80
CA HIS A 789 17.59 23.37 38.96
C HIS A 789 17.37 22.89 40.40
N HIS A 790 16.82 23.74 41.27
CA HIS A 790 16.69 23.46 42.71
C HIS A 790 15.92 22.16 43.04
N SER A 791 15.02 21.70 42.16
CA SER A 791 14.16 20.54 42.40
C SER A 791 14.92 19.21 42.50
N TRP A 792 16.06 19.08 41.82
CA TRP A 792 16.85 17.83 41.80
C TRP A 792 18.32 18.02 42.20
N LEU A 793 18.89 19.20 41.95
CA LEU A 793 20.34 19.44 42.01
C LEU A 793 20.95 19.19 43.40
N LEU A 794 20.28 19.67 44.46
CA LEU A 794 20.78 19.52 45.83
C LEU A 794 20.74 18.06 46.30
N GLU A 795 19.69 17.33 45.93
CA GLU A 795 19.54 15.92 46.28
C GLU A 795 20.58 15.07 45.54
N TYR A 796 20.82 15.36 44.26
CA TYR A 796 21.90 14.73 43.48
C TYR A 796 23.28 14.98 44.09
N ALA A 797 23.59 16.24 44.40
CA ALA A 797 24.88 16.60 44.96
C ALA A 797 25.11 15.94 46.34
N LEU A 798 24.07 15.87 47.17
CA LEU A 798 24.12 15.14 48.43
C LEU A 798 24.28 13.63 48.23
N PHE A 799 23.54 13.04 47.29
CA PHE A 799 23.66 11.61 46.97
C PHE A 799 25.08 11.25 46.54
N MET A 800 25.67 12.03 45.63
CA MET A 800 27.04 11.79 45.17
C MET A 800 28.08 12.03 46.26
N ALA A 801 27.89 13.05 47.11
CA ALA A 801 28.77 13.27 48.26
C ALA A 801 28.71 12.11 49.27
N LEU A 802 27.51 11.59 49.56
CA LEU A 802 27.31 10.41 50.41
C LEU A 802 27.91 9.15 49.78
N LYS A 803 27.68 8.93 48.48
CA LYS A 803 28.24 7.79 47.75
C LYS A 803 29.77 7.79 47.81
N ASN A 804 30.40 8.93 47.62
CA ASN A 804 31.85 9.07 47.78
C ASN A 804 32.30 8.84 49.23
N PHE A 805 31.58 9.40 50.21
CA PHE A 805 31.87 9.23 51.63
C PHE A 805 31.78 7.75 52.08
N PHE A 806 30.80 7.01 51.55
CA PHE A 806 30.61 5.58 51.78
C PHE A 806 31.33 4.69 50.74
N LYS A 807 32.40 5.20 50.11
CA LYS A 807 33.31 4.44 49.24
C LYS A 807 32.60 3.71 48.08
N GLY A 808 31.62 4.35 47.45
CA GLY A 808 30.91 3.84 46.28
C GLY A 808 29.78 2.85 46.57
N GLN A 809 29.53 2.51 47.84
CA GLN A 809 28.44 1.59 48.22
C GLN A 809 27.08 2.11 47.73
N PRO A 810 26.17 1.23 47.26
CA PRO A 810 24.84 1.64 46.84
C PRO A 810 23.99 2.09 48.03
N TRP A 811 23.02 2.96 47.78
CA TRP A 811 22.34 3.69 48.86
C TRP A 811 21.58 2.81 49.86
N HIS A 812 21.07 1.66 49.43
CA HIS A 812 20.35 0.71 50.29
C HIS A 812 21.28 0.00 51.30
N LEU A 813 22.60 0.05 51.08
CA LEU A 813 23.62 -0.48 52.00
C LEU A 813 24.24 0.60 52.90
N TRP A 814 23.82 1.86 52.79
CA TRP A 814 24.23 2.93 53.71
C TRP A 814 23.66 2.73 55.12
N PRO A 815 24.20 3.41 56.15
CA PRO A 815 23.57 3.42 57.48
C PRO A 815 22.08 3.72 57.39
N ARG A 816 21.27 2.96 58.14
CA ARG A 816 19.80 2.93 57.99
C ARG A 816 19.19 4.33 58.07
N GLU A 817 19.66 5.18 58.97
CA GLU A 817 19.18 6.55 59.14
C GLU A 817 19.44 7.45 57.91
N VAL A 818 20.45 7.13 57.08
CA VAL A 818 20.76 7.83 55.83
C VAL A 818 19.99 7.24 54.65
N SER A 819 19.94 5.91 54.56
CA SER A 819 19.15 5.19 53.54
C SER A 819 17.67 5.54 53.64
N LEU A 820 17.12 5.58 54.86
CA LEU A 820 15.74 6.00 55.15
C LEU A 820 15.53 7.53 55.15
N ARG A 821 16.58 8.32 54.92
CA ARG A 821 16.52 9.78 54.81
C ARG A 821 15.97 10.48 56.06
N GLU A 822 16.36 10.02 57.25
CA GLU A 822 15.93 10.65 58.49
C GLU A 822 16.41 12.11 58.56
N PRO A 823 15.53 13.09 58.88
CA PRO A 823 15.87 14.51 58.81
C PRO A 823 17.11 14.91 59.64
N LYS A 824 17.30 14.27 60.81
CA LYS A 824 18.46 14.52 61.68
C LYS A 824 19.76 14.01 61.05
N ALA A 825 19.74 12.81 60.47
CA ALA A 825 20.90 12.22 59.79
C ALA A 825 21.27 13.05 58.55
N LEU A 826 20.29 13.40 57.72
CA LEU A 826 20.53 14.23 56.55
C LEU A 826 21.08 15.61 56.91
N LYS A 827 20.58 16.26 57.97
CA LYS A 827 21.14 17.55 58.44
C LYS A 827 22.59 17.42 58.88
N LYS A 828 22.93 16.34 59.60
CA LYS A 828 24.32 16.04 60.00
C LYS A 828 25.22 15.91 58.78
N TYR A 829 24.84 15.09 57.79
CA TYR A 829 25.67 14.87 56.61
C TYR A 829 25.70 16.07 55.65
N LYS A 830 24.61 16.83 55.51
CA LYS A 830 24.61 18.10 54.76
C LYS A 830 25.64 19.09 55.30
N ASN A 831 25.77 19.18 56.63
CA ASN A 831 26.78 20.03 57.25
C ASN A 831 28.19 19.44 57.12
N LEU A 832 28.35 18.12 57.32
CA LEU A 832 29.65 17.44 57.25
C LEU A 832 30.25 17.47 55.84
N LEU A 833 29.40 17.36 54.81
CA LEU A 833 29.79 17.22 53.41
C LEU A 833 29.54 18.49 52.59
N ALA A 834 29.39 19.66 53.23
CA ALA A 834 29.02 20.91 52.55
C ALA A 834 29.94 21.25 51.36
N ASP A 835 31.27 21.17 51.53
CA ASP A 835 32.23 21.41 50.44
C ASP A 835 32.11 20.38 49.31
N ALA A 836 31.83 19.11 49.63
CA ALA A 836 31.65 18.05 48.62
C ALA A 836 30.32 18.21 47.86
N ILE A 837 29.28 18.71 48.52
CA ILE A 837 28.00 19.05 47.89
C ILE A 837 28.21 20.23 46.92
N ASP A 838 28.87 21.31 47.38
CA ASP A 838 29.17 22.46 46.52
C ASP A 838 30.03 22.07 45.31
N TYR A 839 30.96 21.12 45.46
CA TYR A 839 31.76 20.58 44.36
C TYR A 839 30.90 19.91 43.28
N HIS A 840 29.97 19.03 43.67
CA HIS A 840 29.07 18.37 42.71
C HIS A 840 28.12 19.37 42.04
N ILE A 841 27.67 20.40 42.75
CA ILE A 841 26.88 21.49 42.16
C ILE A 841 27.71 22.26 41.12
N PHE A 842 28.98 22.57 41.42
CA PHE A 842 29.89 23.22 40.48
C PHE A 842 30.09 22.41 39.20
N LEU A 843 30.30 21.10 39.30
CA LEU A 843 30.43 20.24 38.11
C LEU A 843 29.20 20.31 37.21
N GLN A 844 28.00 20.26 37.80
CA GLN A 844 26.76 20.37 37.03
C GLN A 844 26.62 21.76 36.40
N PHE A 845 26.93 22.83 37.13
CA PHE A 845 26.92 24.19 36.58
C PHE A 845 27.83 24.30 35.33
N ILE A 846 29.05 23.78 35.41
CA ILE A 846 29.99 23.80 34.28
C ILE A 846 29.47 22.95 33.12
N PHE A 847 28.98 21.74 33.39
CA PHE A 847 28.43 20.87 32.35
C PHE A 847 27.29 21.55 31.59
N PHE A 848 26.27 22.03 32.31
CA PHE A 848 25.07 22.63 31.68
C PHE A 848 25.43 23.88 30.90
N ARG A 849 26.37 24.70 31.40
CA ARG A 849 26.87 25.87 30.68
C ARG A 849 27.58 25.47 29.38
N GLN A 850 28.51 24.52 29.43
CA GLN A 850 29.24 24.10 28.24
C GLN A 850 28.33 23.40 27.22
N TRP A 851 27.34 22.63 27.67
CA TRP A 851 26.36 21.99 26.80
C TRP A 851 25.43 23.00 26.14
N GLU A 852 24.97 24.01 26.88
CA GLU A 852 24.16 25.09 26.31
C GLU A 852 24.92 25.84 25.20
N ASP A 853 26.22 26.12 25.38
CA ASP A 853 27.04 26.72 24.31
C ASP A 853 27.07 25.85 23.03
N VAL A 854 27.17 24.52 23.19
CA VAL A 854 27.18 23.57 22.07
C VAL A 854 25.81 23.52 21.40
N LYS A 855 24.73 23.44 22.18
CA LYS A 855 23.35 23.43 21.69
C LYS A 855 23.03 24.73 20.92
N GLN A 856 23.43 25.88 21.45
CA GLN A 856 23.26 27.16 20.76
C GLN A 856 24.01 27.20 19.43
N TYR A 857 25.24 26.69 19.38
CA TYR A 857 25.99 26.60 18.14
C TYR A 857 25.34 25.66 17.12
N ALA A 858 24.86 24.49 17.56
CA ALA A 858 24.09 23.57 16.72
C ALA A 858 22.87 24.27 16.10
N ARG A 859 22.09 24.99 16.92
CA ARG A 859 20.94 25.78 16.46
C ARG A 859 21.31 26.88 15.46
N GLN A 860 22.41 27.61 15.68
CA GLN A 860 22.92 28.61 14.72
C GLN A 860 23.27 28.00 13.36
N LYS A 861 23.62 26.71 13.33
CA LYS A 861 23.93 25.94 12.11
C LYS A 861 22.73 25.17 11.56
N ASN A 862 21.53 25.39 12.11
CA ASN A 862 20.30 24.66 11.79
C ASN A 862 20.41 23.14 12.03
N ILE A 863 21.15 22.75 13.07
CA ILE A 863 21.25 21.36 13.55
C ILE A 863 20.44 21.23 14.84
N SER A 864 19.45 20.34 14.83
CA SER A 864 18.70 19.96 16.03
C SER A 864 19.34 18.74 16.69
N ILE A 865 19.33 18.70 18.03
CA ILE A 865 19.91 17.59 18.79
C ILE A 865 18.79 16.63 19.22
N ILE A 866 18.96 15.34 18.89
CA ILE A 866 18.12 14.25 19.39
C ILE A 866 18.81 13.66 20.61
N GLY A 867 18.18 13.79 21.78
CA GLY A 867 18.56 13.07 22.99
C GLY A 867 17.86 11.73 23.10
N ASP A 868 18.17 11.02 24.19
CA ASP A 868 17.64 9.70 24.47
C ASP A 868 17.29 9.59 25.96
N ILE A 869 16.22 8.87 26.27
CA ILE A 869 15.74 8.67 27.63
C ILE A 869 15.35 7.19 27.87
N PRO A 870 16.04 6.48 28.79
CA PRO A 870 15.56 5.18 29.25
C PRO A 870 14.26 5.34 30.03
N ILE A 871 13.27 4.48 29.76
CA ILE A 871 12.02 4.50 30.52
C ILE A 871 12.29 4.33 32.03
N PHE A 872 13.03 3.31 32.44
CA PHE A 872 13.36 3.05 33.84
C PHE A 872 14.67 3.73 34.26
N VAL A 873 14.84 3.96 35.55
CA VAL A 873 16.06 4.54 36.16
C VAL A 873 16.84 3.48 36.91
N ALA A 874 18.13 3.69 37.18
CA ALA A 874 18.93 2.73 37.94
C ALA A 874 18.46 2.65 39.41
N HIS A 875 18.49 1.46 40.01
CA HIS A 875 18.17 1.27 41.43
C HIS A 875 19.06 2.13 42.33
N ASP A 876 20.37 2.08 42.10
CA ASP A 876 21.35 2.87 42.83
C ASP A 876 21.50 4.29 42.27
N SER A 877 20.44 5.09 42.41
CA SER A 877 20.36 6.46 41.94
C SER A 877 19.78 7.41 42.99
N CYS A 878 20.09 8.70 42.83
CA CYS A 878 19.46 9.76 43.59
C CYS A 878 17.93 9.76 43.40
N ASP A 879 17.46 9.41 42.20
CA ASP A 879 16.04 9.46 41.87
C ASP A 879 15.23 8.49 42.72
N VAL A 880 15.73 7.26 42.85
CA VAL A 880 15.12 6.20 43.67
C VAL A 880 15.29 6.50 45.15
N TRP A 881 16.51 6.88 45.59
CA TRP A 881 16.77 7.19 47.00
C TRP A 881 15.91 8.35 47.51
N ALA A 882 15.80 9.45 46.75
CA ALA A 882 15.06 10.63 47.17
C ALA A 882 13.53 10.49 47.03
N ASN A 883 13.05 9.59 46.18
CA ASN A 883 11.63 9.43 45.85
C ASN A 883 11.12 7.99 45.99
N ARG A 884 11.55 7.29 47.05
CA ARG A 884 11.26 5.85 47.27
C ARG A 884 9.79 5.47 47.08
N GLN A 885 8.85 6.34 47.45
CA GLN A 885 7.41 6.13 47.32
C GLN A 885 6.92 5.99 45.86
N LEU A 886 7.73 6.38 44.88
CA LEU A 886 7.40 6.29 43.46
C LEU A 886 7.83 4.96 42.82
N PHE A 887 8.47 4.07 43.59
CA PHE A 887 9.12 2.86 43.10
C PHE A 887 8.70 1.63 43.91
N ASP A 888 8.78 0.46 43.28
CA ASP A 888 8.44 -0.82 43.89
C ASP A 888 9.55 -1.39 44.77
N LEU A 889 9.60 -0.91 46.01
CA LEU A 889 10.66 -1.18 46.98
C LEU A 889 10.11 -1.75 48.31
N ASP A 890 10.91 -2.59 48.96
CA ASP A 890 10.70 -3.04 50.32
C ASP A 890 11.07 -1.97 51.38
N GLU A 891 10.80 -2.26 52.65
CA GLU A 891 11.10 -1.35 53.77
C GLU A 891 12.60 -0.99 53.88
N ASN A 892 13.48 -1.89 53.44
CA ASN A 892 14.94 -1.74 53.44
C ASN A 892 15.46 -1.03 52.18
N GLY A 893 14.62 -0.83 51.17
CA GLY A 893 14.98 -0.18 49.91
C GLY A 893 15.39 -1.15 48.80
N ASN A 894 15.25 -2.46 48.96
CA ASN A 894 15.47 -3.42 47.88
C ASN A 894 14.26 -3.45 46.94
N ALA A 895 14.47 -3.66 45.65
CA ALA A 895 13.37 -3.79 44.70
C ALA A 895 12.60 -5.10 44.95
N HIS A 896 11.26 -5.05 44.93
CA HIS A 896 10.44 -6.28 44.91
C HIS A 896 10.45 -6.91 43.52
N THR A 897 10.30 -6.07 42.51
CA THR A 897 10.31 -6.43 41.11
C THR A 897 11.27 -5.54 40.33
N VAL A 898 11.80 -6.05 39.22
CA VAL A 898 12.77 -5.38 38.37
C VAL A 898 12.40 -5.51 36.90
N ALA A 899 12.76 -4.50 36.14
CA ALA A 899 12.51 -4.42 34.72
C ALA A 899 13.33 -5.45 33.94
N GLY A 900 12.71 -5.92 32.87
CA GLY A 900 13.35 -6.75 31.87
C GLY A 900 12.48 -6.85 30.62
N VAL A 901 12.83 -7.80 29.77
CA VAL A 901 12.01 -8.25 28.64
C VAL A 901 11.93 -9.77 28.64
N PRO A 902 10.78 -10.35 28.24
CA PRO A 902 10.62 -11.79 28.16
C PRO A 902 11.58 -12.40 27.12
N PRO A 903 11.74 -13.73 27.12
CA PRO A 903 12.36 -14.44 26.01
C PRO A 903 11.79 -14.03 24.66
N ASP A 904 12.68 -13.70 23.74
CA ASP A 904 12.36 -13.31 22.37
C ASP A 904 13.42 -13.84 21.39
N TYR A 905 13.35 -13.39 20.14
CA TYR A 905 14.30 -13.80 19.10
C TYR A 905 15.72 -13.24 19.34
N PHE A 906 15.90 -12.23 20.18
CA PHE A 906 17.21 -11.69 20.58
C PHE A 906 17.83 -12.49 21.73
N SER A 907 17.03 -12.93 22.70
CA SER A 907 17.49 -13.65 23.88
C SER A 907 16.56 -14.78 24.28
N LYS A 908 17.10 -16.01 24.26
CA LYS A 908 16.37 -17.22 24.70
C LYS A 908 15.88 -17.17 26.15
N THR A 909 16.54 -16.38 27.01
CA THR A 909 16.19 -16.23 28.44
C THR A 909 15.57 -14.87 28.76
N GLY A 910 15.29 -14.06 27.73
CA GLY A 910 14.97 -12.65 27.89
C GLY A 910 16.15 -11.85 28.42
N GLN A 911 15.91 -10.61 28.84
CA GLN A 911 16.95 -9.75 29.43
C GLN A 911 16.48 -9.22 30.77
N LEU A 912 17.30 -9.40 31.81
CA LEU A 912 17.04 -8.89 33.14
C LEU A 912 17.87 -7.62 33.34
N TRP A 913 17.23 -6.46 33.39
CA TRP A 913 17.93 -5.18 33.46
C TRP A 913 18.19 -4.71 34.90
N GLY A 914 17.35 -5.15 35.86
CA GLY A 914 17.55 -4.88 37.28
C GLY A 914 17.07 -3.50 37.75
N ASN A 915 16.48 -2.69 36.86
CA ASN A 915 15.89 -1.39 37.22
C ASN A 915 14.60 -1.58 38.03
N PRO A 916 14.33 -0.78 39.09
CA PRO A 916 13.06 -0.86 39.81
C PRO A 916 11.89 -0.34 38.96
N HIS A 917 10.72 -0.94 39.13
CA HIS A 917 9.49 -0.44 38.49
C HIS A 917 8.90 0.78 39.18
N TYR A 918 8.16 1.56 38.41
CA TYR A 918 7.40 2.70 38.90
C TYR A 918 6.06 2.28 39.52
N HIS A 919 5.67 2.94 40.60
CA HIS A 919 4.30 2.95 41.09
C HIS A 919 3.48 3.99 40.33
N TRP A 920 3.09 3.66 39.09
CA TRP A 920 2.38 4.58 38.19
C TRP A 920 1.13 5.23 38.80
N LYS A 921 0.36 4.48 39.63
CA LYS A 921 -0.81 5.00 40.35
C LYS A 921 -0.46 6.07 41.38
N GLU A 922 0.71 5.98 42.01
CA GLU A 922 1.18 7.00 42.94
C GLU A 922 1.60 8.27 42.18
N MET A 923 2.34 8.09 41.07
CA MET A 923 2.73 9.21 40.20
C MET A 923 1.50 9.93 39.59
N GLU A 924 0.43 9.20 39.29
CA GLU A 924 -0.80 9.77 38.73
C GLU A 924 -1.48 10.77 39.68
N LYS A 925 -1.34 10.61 41.00
CA LYS A 925 -1.96 11.49 42.01
C LYS A 925 -1.52 12.96 41.92
N ASN A 926 -0.37 13.22 41.32
CA ASN A 926 0.18 14.58 41.15
C ASN A 926 0.46 14.95 39.69
N ASP A 927 -0.31 14.35 38.78
CA ASP A 927 -0.16 14.54 37.33
C ASP A 927 1.27 14.24 36.87
N TYR A 928 1.85 13.13 37.35
CA TYR A 928 3.17 12.64 36.95
C TYR A 928 4.28 13.69 37.12
N ARG A 929 4.27 14.43 38.22
CA ARG A 929 5.19 15.57 38.46
C ARG A 929 6.66 15.23 38.23
N TRP A 930 7.13 14.09 38.74
CA TRP A 930 8.53 13.67 38.58
C TRP A 930 8.91 13.49 37.09
N TRP A 931 8.03 12.87 36.30
CA TRP A 931 8.21 12.70 34.85
C TRP A 931 8.15 14.03 34.09
N ARG A 932 7.26 14.96 34.51
CA ARG A 932 7.22 16.31 33.95
C ARG A 932 8.54 17.04 34.16
N GLU A 933 9.08 17.01 35.38
CA GLU A 933 10.37 17.62 35.70
C GLU A 933 11.52 16.95 34.93
N ARG A 934 11.51 15.61 34.81
CA ARG A 934 12.52 14.84 34.06
C ARG A 934 12.57 15.26 32.58
N LEU A 935 11.42 15.29 31.91
CA LEU A 935 11.34 15.73 30.52
C LEU A 935 11.62 17.22 30.35
N GLN A 936 11.24 18.06 31.31
CA GLN A 936 11.55 19.50 31.26
C GLN A 936 13.06 19.75 31.25
N VAL A 937 13.82 19.05 32.11
CA VAL A 937 15.30 19.14 32.11
C VAL A 937 15.88 18.55 30.83
N LEU A 938 15.33 17.45 30.32
CA LEU A 938 15.83 16.88 29.07
C LEU A 938 15.58 17.81 27.87
N PHE A 939 14.40 18.43 27.74
CA PHE A 939 14.12 19.41 26.68
C PHE A 939 14.95 20.70 26.80
N SER A 940 15.51 21.01 27.98
CA SER A 940 16.50 22.08 28.07
C SER A 940 17.84 21.66 27.44
N LEU A 941 18.20 20.38 27.49
CA LEU A 941 19.43 19.83 26.90
C LEU A 941 19.29 19.52 25.39
N VAL A 942 18.16 19.01 24.93
CA VAL A 942 17.98 18.56 23.54
C VAL A 942 16.75 19.18 22.87
N ASP A 943 16.59 19.01 21.56
CA ASP A 943 15.45 19.55 20.81
C ASP A 943 14.38 18.47 20.53
N ILE A 944 14.81 17.20 20.42
CA ILE A 944 13.96 16.02 20.20
C ILE A 944 14.39 14.94 21.20
N VAL A 945 13.46 14.11 21.67
CA VAL A 945 13.74 13.02 22.62
C VAL A 945 13.34 11.67 22.03
N ARG A 946 14.30 10.76 21.89
CA ARG A 946 14.01 9.33 21.70
C ARG A 946 13.64 8.71 23.04
N VAL A 947 12.47 8.11 23.14
CA VAL A 947 12.02 7.36 24.31
C VAL A 947 12.31 5.89 24.09
N ASP A 948 13.28 5.36 24.84
CA ASP A 948 13.69 3.98 24.79
C ASP A 948 12.67 3.07 25.51
N HIS A 949 12.41 1.89 24.95
CA HIS A 949 11.41 0.94 25.43
C HIS A 949 10.02 1.55 25.60
N PHE A 950 9.55 2.28 24.58
CA PHE A 950 8.25 2.99 24.61
C PHE A 950 7.08 2.06 24.92
N ARG A 951 7.16 0.79 24.51
CA ARG A 951 6.15 -0.22 24.83
C ARG A 951 5.84 -0.32 26.33
N GLY A 952 6.83 -0.01 27.20
CA GLY A 952 6.69 0.05 28.65
C GLY A 952 5.62 1.02 29.17
N PHE A 953 5.23 2.02 28.37
CA PHE A 953 4.14 2.93 28.71
C PHE A 953 2.75 2.32 28.47
N GLU A 954 2.64 1.32 27.61
CA GLU A 954 1.42 0.52 27.40
C GLU A 954 1.40 -0.65 28.38
N SER A 955 2.46 -1.45 28.37
CA SER A 955 2.70 -2.57 29.27
C SER A 955 4.19 -2.81 29.47
N PHE A 956 4.63 -3.24 30.64
CA PHE A 956 6.03 -3.57 30.91
C PHE A 956 6.14 -4.96 31.52
N TRP A 957 7.30 -5.60 31.35
CA TRP A 957 7.56 -6.94 31.83
C TRP A 957 8.13 -6.90 33.24
N GLU A 958 7.34 -7.37 34.19
CA GLU A 958 7.64 -7.33 35.60
C GLU A 958 8.28 -8.64 36.05
N VAL A 959 9.56 -8.62 36.45
CA VAL A 959 10.30 -9.80 36.92
C VAL A 959 10.53 -9.72 38.43
N PRO A 960 10.31 -10.79 39.22
CA PRO A 960 10.71 -10.80 40.63
C PRO A 960 12.21 -10.50 40.80
N ALA A 961 12.59 -9.63 41.73
CA ALA A 961 13.99 -9.22 41.92
C ALA A 961 14.92 -10.37 42.35
N SER A 962 14.37 -11.47 42.86
CA SER A 962 15.10 -12.70 43.22
C SER A 962 15.33 -13.65 42.05
N ALA A 963 14.81 -13.36 40.85
CA ALA A 963 14.98 -14.21 39.68
C ALA A 963 16.37 -14.03 39.05
N GLU A 964 16.95 -15.14 38.57
CA GLU A 964 18.23 -15.13 37.85
C GLU A 964 18.07 -14.81 36.35
N THR A 965 16.87 -15.04 35.79
CA THR A 965 16.52 -14.78 34.38
C THR A 965 15.18 -14.05 34.27
N ALA A 966 14.89 -13.48 33.11
CA ALA A 966 13.64 -12.74 32.87
C ALA A 966 12.44 -13.64 32.52
N GLU A 967 12.62 -14.96 32.41
CA GLU A 967 11.57 -15.91 31.99
C GLU A 967 10.35 -15.93 32.91
N LYS A 968 10.55 -15.68 34.21
CA LYS A 968 9.51 -15.78 35.25
C LYS A 968 8.77 -14.46 35.49
N GLY A 969 8.76 -13.56 34.53
CA GLY A 969 8.04 -12.29 34.63
C GLY A 969 6.57 -12.37 34.21
N GLN A 970 5.89 -11.23 34.27
CA GLN A 970 4.51 -11.05 33.81
C GLN A 970 4.30 -9.68 33.17
N TRP A 971 3.36 -9.59 32.22
CA TRP A 971 2.98 -8.30 31.63
C TRP A 971 2.08 -7.50 32.58
N VAL A 972 2.51 -6.28 32.92
CA VAL A 972 1.73 -5.33 33.75
C VAL A 972 1.43 -4.09 32.94
N LYS A 973 0.22 -3.52 33.06
CA LYS A 973 -0.17 -2.32 32.32
C LYS A 973 0.58 -1.06 32.82
N GLY A 974 1.09 -0.28 31.87
CA GLY A 974 1.65 1.04 32.08
C GLY A 974 0.58 2.14 32.14
N PRO A 975 0.97 3.42 32.14
CA PRO A 975 0.06 4.55 32.33
C PRO A 975 -0.70 4.98 31.05
N GLY A 976 -0.33 4.47 29.87
CA GLY A 976 -1.02 4.66 28.60
C GLY A 976 -1.10 6.10 28.08
N GLU A 977 -2.08 6.37 27.21
CA GLU A 977 -2.27 7.66 26.52
C GLU A 977 -2.41 8.84 27.49
N ARG A 978 -3.08 8.63 28.65
CA ARG A 978 -3.33 9.67 29.66
C ARG A 978 -2.04 10.33 30.12
N PHE A 979 -0.96 9.56 30.29
CA PHE A 979 0.36 10.05 30.68
C PHE A 979 0.86 11.12 29.71
N PHE A 980 0.95 10.80 28.42
CA PHE A 980 1.45 11.72 27.39
C PHE A 980 0.54 12.92 27.18
N ARG A 981 -0.78 12.76 27.32
CA ARG A 981 -1.73 13.88 27.27
C ARG A 981 -1.49 14.88 28.40
N ILE A 982 -1.25 14.40 29.62
CA ILE A 982 -0.91 15.25 30.76
C ILE A 982 0.45 15.92 30.55
N LEU A 983 1.47 15.19 30.08
CA LEU A 983 2.77 15.79 29.75
C LEU A 983 2.63 16.92 28.73
N ARG A 984 1.85 16.70 27.66
CA ARG A 984 1.60 17.71 26.62
C ARG A 984 0.87 18.93 27.17
N GLN A 985 -0.07 18.75 28.10
CA GLN A 985 -0.78 19.84 28.75
C GLN A 985 0.16 20.79 29.52
N TYR A 986 1.17 20.25 30.21
CA TYR A 986 2.08 21.05 31.04
C TYR A 986 3.34 21.52 30.30
N LEU A 987 3.88 20.72 29.38
CA LEU A 987 5.15 20.99 28.69
C LEU A 987 4.96 21.59 27.29
N GLY A 988 3.74 21.55 26.74
CA GLY A 988 3.46 21.94 25.36
C GLY A 988 3.74 20.80 24.38
N PRO A 989 4.10 21.11 23.11
CA PRO A 989 4.44 20.10 22.12
C PRO A 989 5.51 19.13 22.62
N LEU A 990 5.34 17.84 22.35
CA LEU A 990 6.26 16.79 22.76
C LEU A 990 6.97 16.24 21.52
N PRO A 991 8.15 16.78 21.13
CA PRO A 991 8.92 16.27 20.01
C PRO A 991 9.60 14.95 20.39
N ILE A 992 8.83 13.86 20.34
CA ILE A 992 9.24 12.52 20.79
C ILE A 992 9.37 11.59 19.58
N ILE A 993 10.43 10.78 19.58
CA ILE A 993 10.59 9.58 18.76
C ILE A 993 10.41 8.38 19.68
N VAL A 994 9.66 7.36 19.28
CA VAL A 994 9.42 6.19 20.12
C VAL A 994 10.19 4.98 19.63
N GLU A 995 10.91 4.32 20.53
CA GLU A 995 11.53 3.03 20.28
C GLU A 995 10.46 1.93 20.35
N ASP A 996 10.10 1.38 19.19
CA ASP A 996 9.09 0.34 19.00
C ASP A 996 9.66 -0.91 18.31
N LEU A 997 10.87 -1.35 18.70
CA LEU A 997 11.48 -2.60 18.25
C LEU A 997 11.02 -3.80 19.10
N GLY A 998 11.34 -5.00 18.62
CA GLY A 998 10.95 -6.24 19.29
C GLY A 998 9.52 -6.67 18.94
N ILE A 999 8.95 -7.55 19.76
CA ILE A 999 7.56 -7.99 19.61
C ILE A 999 6.64 -6.91 20.20
N ILE A 1000 6.06 -6.11 19.31
CA ILE A 1000 5.13 -5.03 19.65
C ILE A 1000 3.70 -5.55 19.55
N THR A 1001 2.88 -5.27 20.57
CA THR A 1001 1.46 -5.65 20.57
C THR A 1001 0.63 -4.59 19.84
N PRO A 1002 -0.54 -4.95 19.30
CA PRO A 1002 -1.49 -4.00 18.70
C PRO A 1002 -1.76 -2.75 19.58
N GLU A 1003 -1.84 -2.90 20.90
CA GLU A 1003 -2.11 -1.80 21.81
C GLU A 1003 -0.98 -0.76 21.86
N VAL A 1004 0.27 -1.19 21.70
CA VAL A 1004 1.43 -0.29 21.65
C VAL A 1004 1.44 0.50 20.34
N GLU A 1005 1.09 -0.14 19.23
CA GLU A 1005 0.93 0.54 17.94
C GLU A 1005 -0.19 1.59 18.01
N ASP A 1006 -1.32 1.26 18.63
CA ASP A 1006 -2.42 2.20 18.83
C ASP A 1006 -1.97 3.42 19.61
N LEU A 1007 -1.28 3.20 20.74
CA LEU A 1007 -0.74 4.28 21.55
C LEU A 1007 0.20 5.20 20.74
N LYS A 1008 1.05 4.61 19.89
CA LYS A 1008 1.94 5.35 18.99
C LYS A 1008 1.14 6.20 17.99
N TYR A 1009 0.16 5.59 17.31
CA TYR A 1009 -0.64 6.27 16.28
C TYR A 1009 -1.54 7.37 16.87
N GLU A 1010 -2.18 7.12 18.01
CA GLU A 1010 -3.02 8.10 18.73
C GLU A 1010 -2.23 9.34 19.14
N LEU A 1011 -0.97 9.15 19.57
CA LEU A 1011 -0.06 10.25 19.92
C LEU A 1011 0.62 10.88 18.69
N SER A 1012 0.53 10.19 17.53
CA SER A 1012 1.19 10.52 16.26
C SER A 1012 2.72 10.57 16.37
N PHE A 1013 3.30 9.85 17.32
CA PHE A 1013 4.76 9.81 17.46
C PHE A 1013 5.38 8.91 16.40
N PRO A 1014 6.52 9.30 15.81
CA PRO A 1014 7.24 8.45 14.89
C PRO A 1014 7.92 7.29 15.62
N GLY A 1015 7.69 6.08 15.11
CA GLY A 1015 8.42 4.87 15.50
C GLY A 1015 9.80 4.80 14.85
N ILE A 1016 10.55 3.74 15.15
CA ILE A 1016 11.85 3.48 14.56
C ILE A 1016 11.87 2.19 13.73
N LYS A 1017 12.69 2.18 12.68
CA LYS A 1017 12.91 1.04 11.80
C LYS A 1017 14.42 0.86 11.64
N VAL A 1018 14.93 -0.35 11.84
CA VAL A 1018 16.37 -0.65 11.75
C VAL A 1018 16.61 -1.62 10.61
N LEU A 1019 17.37 -1.21 9.59
CA LEU A 1019 17.56 -1.99 8.35
C LEU A 1019 18.05 -3.42 8.60
N GLN A 1020 18.94 -3.61 9.58
CA GLN A 1020 19.47 -4.93 9.95
C GLN A 1020 18.40 -5.96 10.34
N PHE A 1021 17.16 -5.53 10.64
CA PHE A 1021 16.06 -6.41 11.06
C PHE A 1021 14.93 -6.54 10.04
N LEU A 1022 14.98 -5.76 8.96
CA LEU A 1022 13.80 -5.58 8.10
C LEU A 1022 13.85 -6.38 6.80
N PHE A 1023 15.03 -6.87 6.43
CA PHE A 1023 15.17 -7.77 5.28
C PHE A 1023 14.78 -9.20 5.69
N CYS A 1024 13.96 -9.85 4.87
CA CYS A 1024 13.57 -11.23 5.07
C CYS A 1024 13.24 -11.90 3.73
N TYR A 1025 13.12 -13.22 3.77
CA TYR A 1025 12.66 -14.04 2.66
C TYR A 1025 11.63 -15.04 3.19
N ASP A 1026 10.76 -15.54 2.32
CA ASP A 1026 9.72 -16.50 2.70
C ASP A 1026 10.27 -17.92 2.87
N GLN A 1027 9.42 -18.89 3.24
CA GLN A 1027 9.87 -20.27 3.46
C GLN A 1027 10.48 -20.92 2.19
N GLU A 1028 10.25 -20.34 1.01
CA GLU A 1028 10.77 -20.81 -0.27
C GLU A 1028 12.04 -20.07 -0.73
N GLY A 1029 12.60 -19.17 0.09
CA GLY A 1029 13.80 -18.41 -0.29
C GLY A 1029 13.52 -17.17 -1.15
N ARG A 1030 12.25 -16.78 -1.35
CA ARG A 1030 11.91 -15.60 -2.15
C ARG A 1030 11.97 -14.35 -1.28
N CYS A 1031 12.66 -13.34 -1.78
CA CYS A 1031 12.86 -12.07 -1.08
C CYS A 1031 11.52 -11.36 -0.86
N ILE A 1032 11.24 -10.99 0.38
CA ILE A 1032 10.08 -10.18 0.72
C ILE A 1032 10.50 -8.71 0.52
N PRO A 1033 9.81 -7.94 -0.34
CA PRO A 1033 10.17 -6.55 -0.60
C PRO A 1033 10.15 -5.72 0.69
N PHE A 1034 11.17 -4.89 0.87
CA PHE A 1034 11.23 -3.99 2.01
C PHE A 1034 10.10 -2.94 1.93
N THR A 1035 9.36 -2.76 3.03
CA THR A 1035 8.31 -1.74 3.10
C THR A 1035 8.59 -0.73 4.21
N CYS A 1036 8.42 0.55 3.90
CA CYS A 1036 8.66 1.64 4.85
C CYS A 1036 7.55 2.69 4.72
N GLU A 1037 6.82 2.87 5.80
CA GLU A 1037 5.76 3.87 5.95
C GLU A 1037 6.32 5.27 6.23
N LYS A 1038 5.48 6.30 6.16
CA LYS A 1038 5.83 7.65 6.65
C LYS A 1038 5.74 7.72 8.17
N ASN A 1039 6.16 8.85 8.72
CA ASN A 1039 6.21 9.11 10.16
C ASN A 1039 7.03 8.07 10.93
N VAL A 1040 8.19 7.70 10.39
CA VAL A 1040 9.17 6.82 11.05
C VAL A 1040 10.58 7.38 10.93
N VAL A 1041 11.43 6.96 11.86
CA VAL A 1041 12.87 7.20 11.83
C VAL A 1041 13.58 5.91 11.44
N VAL A 1042 14.25 5.91 10.29
CA VAL A 1042 14.95 4.75 9.76
C VAL A 1042 16.43 4.84 10.11
N TYR A 1043 16.98 3.75 10.63
CA TYR A 1043 18.39 3.60 10.99
C TYR A 1043 19.03 2.49 10.16
N THR A 1044 20.31 2.64 9.80
CA THR A 1044 21.12 1.49 9.35
C THR A 1044 21.28 0.49 10.50
N GLY A 1045 21.72 0.99 11.64
CA GLY A 1045 21.82 0.34 12.94
C GLY A 1045 21.64 1.36 14.07
N THR A 1046 21.37 0.90 15.28
CA THR A 1046 21.42 1.71 16.50
C THR A 1046 22.78 1.54 17.21
N HIS A 1047 22.92 2.07 18.42
CA HIS A 1047 24.11 1.86 19.24
C HIS A 1047 24.26 0.42 19.75
N ASP A 1048 23.17 -0.33 19.82
CA ASP A 1048 23.13 -1.75 20.23
C ASP A 1048 23.42 -2.71 19.08
N ASN A 1049 23.40 -2.22 17.85
CA ASN A 1049 23.64 -3.01 16.66
C ASN A 1049 25.13 -3.14 16.36
N ASP A 1050 25.49 -4.17 15.59
CA ASP A 1050 26.80 -4.20 14.94
C ASP A 1050 26.86 -3.11 13.85
N THR A 1051 28.06 -2.76 13.42
CA THR A 1051 28.26 -1.91 12.23
C THR A 1051 27.63 -2.58 11.00
N ILE A 1052 27.08 -1.80 10.07
CA ILE A 1052 26.44 -2.33 8.87
C ILE A 1052 27.40 -3.14 8.01
N SER A 1053 28.70 -2.77 7.97
CA SER A 1053 29.74 -3.50 7.26
C SER A 1053 29.93 -4.90 7.86
N SER A 1054 30.17 -4.98 9.16
CA SER A 1054 30.39 -6.27 9.85
C SER A 1054 29.13 -7.14 9.85
N TRP A 1055 27.96 -6.54 10.07
CA TRP A 1055 26.69 -7.25 9.98
C TRP A 1055 26.50 -7.88 8.60
N TYR A 1056 26.78 -7.13 7.54
CA TYR A 1056 26.64 -7.64 6.17
C TYR A 1056 27.66 -8.73 5.84
N GLU A 1057 28.91 -8.60 6.30
CA GLU A 1057 29.93 -9.66 6.15
C GLU A 1057 29.51 -10.96 6.84
N LYS A 1058 28.99 -10.87 8.08
CA LYS A 1058 28.45 -12.02 8.83
C LYS A 1058 27.24 -12.61 8.12
N LEU A 1059 26.34 -11.77 7.62
CA LEU A 1059 25.16 -12.21 6.86
C LEU A 1059 25.54 -13.01 5.61
N VAL A 1060 26.53 -12.53 4.84
CA VAL A 1060 27.02 -13.24 3.65
C VAL A 1060 27.61 -14.61 4.02
N ALA A 1061 28.24 -14.74 5.19
CA ALA A 1061 28.82 -15.99 5.67
C ALA A 1061 27.77 -16.96 6.23
N GLU A 1062 26.72 -16.46 6.89
CA GLU A 1062 25.75 -17.26 7.65
C GLU A 1062 24.47 -17.58 6.85
N ASP A 1063 24.01 -16.64 6.01
CA ASP A 1063 22.75 -16.73 5.26
C ASP A 1063 22.86 -16.07 3.87
N LEU A 1064 23.38 -16.85 2.92
CA LEU A 1064 23.53 -16.43 1.52
C LEU A 1064 22.20 -16.08 0.83
N THR A 1065 21.07 -16.64 1.29
CA THR A 1065 19.76 -16.37 0.68
C THR A 1065 19.32 -14.96 1.05
N LEU A 1066 19.36 -14.64 2.35
CA LEU A 1066 19.06 -13.30 2.82
C LEU A 1066 20.05 -12.26 2.28
N ALA A 1067 21.35 -12.60 2.19
CA ALA A 1067 22.35 -11.71 1.59
C ALA A 1067 22.03 -11.32 0.14
N LYS A 1068 21.56 -12.27 -0.68
CA LYS A 1068 21.12 -12.00 -2.07
C LYS A 1068 19.87 -11.12 -2.12
N CYS A 1069 18.93 -11.34 -1.20
CA CYS A 1069 17.76 -10.47 -1.08
C CYS A 1069 18.14 -9.04 -0.75
N VAL A 1070 19.04 -8.88 0.22
CA VAL A 1070 19.58 -7.56 0.59
C VAL A 1070 20.27 -6.90 -0.61
N GLN A 1071 21.12 -7.62 -1.36
CA GLN A 1071 21.80 -7.11 -2.56
C GLN A 1071 20.79 -6.59 -3.60
N GLN A 1072 19.74 -7.36 -3.86
CA GLN A 1072 18.70 -7.01 -4.82
C GLN A 1072 17.91 -5.77 -4.37
N GLU A 1073 17.52 -5.69 -3.09
CA GLU A 1073 16.74 -4.57 -2.55
C GLU A 1073 17.52 -3.26 -2.54
N ILE A 1074 18.79 -3.29 -2.11
CA ILE A 1074 19.63 -2.08 -2.05
C ILE A 1074 20.27 -1.71 -3.39
N GLY A 1075 20.11 -2.56 -4.42
CA GLY A 1075 20.71 -2.36 -5.74
C GLY A 1075 22.25 -2.38 -5.70
N LEU A 1076 22.81 -3.35 -4.97
CA LEU A 1076 24.25 -3.60 -4.93
C LEU A 1076 24.64 -4.53 -6.09
N ASP A 1077 25.30 -3.97 -7.11
CA ASP A 1077 26.01 -4.75 -8.15
C ASP A 1077 27.51 -4.73 -7.82
N GLU A 1078 28.12 -5.91 -7.68
CA GLU A 1078 29.54 -6.06 -7.41
C GLU A 1078 30.44 -5.41 -8.48
N LYS A 1079 29.91 -5.21 -9.70
CA LYS A 1079 30.62 -4.55 -10.81
C LYS A 1079 30.75 -3.04 -10.67
N ASP A 1080 29.93 -2.41 -9.82
CA ASP A 1080 29.91 -0.95 -9.66
C ASP A 1080 31.12 -0.43 -8.88
N GLY A 1081 31.85 -1.31 -8.17
CA GLY A 1081 32.99 -0.94 -7.32
C GLY A 1081 32.61 -0.07 -6.10
N ILE A 1082 31.32 0.07 -5.80
CA ILE A 1082 30.81 0.84 -4.67
C ILE A 1082 30.81 -0.06 -3.43
N ALA A 1083 31.40 0.43 -2.34
CA ALA A 1083 31.41 -0.32 -1.08
C ALA A 1083 29.98 -0.55 -0.55
N PRO A 1084 29.64 -1.77 -0.04
CA PRO A 1084 28.28 -2.13 0.36
C PRO A 1084 27.62 -1.15 1.34
N TYR A 1085 28.35 -0.65 2.33
CA TYR A 1085 27.83 0.30 3.32
C TYR A 1085 27.29 1.60 2.70
N TRP A 1086 27.86 2.08 1.59
CA TRP A 1086 27.33 3.24 0.87
C TRP A 1086 26.01 2.97 0.17
N LYS A 1087 25.77 1.72 -0.30
CA LYS A 1087 24.48 1.33 -0.88
C LYS A 1087 23.39 1.25 0.20
N PHE A 1088 23.72 0.79 1.41
CA PHE A 1088 22.79 0.88 2.54
C PHE A 1088 22.43 2.32 2.89
N ILE A 1089 23.40 3.24 2.89
CA ILE A 1089 23.17 4.67 3.15
C ILE A 1089 22.29 5.29 2.06
N GLU A 1090 22.59 5.03 0.78
CA GLU A 1090 21.76 5.51 -0.34
C GLU A 1090 20.34 4.95 -0.27
N PHE A 1091 20.21 3.65 0.03
CA PHE A 1091 18.92 2.99 0.23
C PHE A 1091 18.12 3.65 1.37
N LEU A 1092 18.74 3.84 2.54
CA LEU A 1092 18.14 4.50 3.69
C LEU A 1092 17.65 5.93 3.35
N TYR A 1093 18.43 6.67 2.56
CA TYR A 1093 18.03 8.01 2.12
C TYR A 1093 16.86 7.99 1.14
N LYS A 1094 16.80 6.98 0.26
CA LYS A 1094 15.71 6.76 -0.69
C LYS A 1094 14.40 6.32 -0.03
N CYS A 1095 14.44 5.66 1.12
CA CYS A 1095 13.26 5.16 1.83
C CYS A 1095 12.19 6.24 2.09
N ASN A 1096 10.93 5.82 2.18
CA ASN A 1096 9.78 6.71 2.39
C ASN A 1096 9.78 7.34 3.80
N GLY A 1097 10.44 6.73 4.79
CA GLY A 1097 10.54 7.25 6.15
C GLY A 1097 11.09 8.68 6.22
N ASP A 1098 10.46 9.50 7.08
CA ASP A 1098 10.70 10.94 7.15
C ASP A 1098 12.09 11.26 7.68
N THR A 1099 12.57 10.55 8.69
CA THR A 1099 13.90 10.80 9.26
C THR A 1099 14.84 9.64 8.99
N ALA A 1100 16.05 9.95 8.55
CA ALA A 1100 17.14 9.00 8.32
C ALA A 1100 18.28 9.25 9.31
N ILE A 1101 18.67 8.25 10.11
CA ILE A 1101 19.80 8.37 11.05
C ILE A 1101 20.84 7.30 10.76
N ILE A 1102 22.12 7.70 10.71
CA ILE A 1102 23.24 6.79 10.46
C ILE A 1102 24.23 6.88 11.64
N PRO A 1103 24.60 5.77 12.30
CA PRO A 1103 25.76 5.72 13.19
C PRO A 1103 27.02 6.14 12.45
N LEU A 1104 27.86 6.98 13.06
CA LEU A 1104 29.05 7.46 12.36
C LEU A 1104 29.97 6.32 11.89
N GLN A 1105 30.00 5.19 12.61
CA GLN A 1105 30.75 3.99 12.20
C GLN A 1105 30.33 3.48 10.82
N ASP A 1106 29.03 3.49 10.52
CA ASP A 1106 28.48 3.00 9.26
C ASP A 1106 28.82 3.94 8.10
N LEU A 1107 28.80 5.26 8.34
CA LEU A 1107 29.23 6.26 7.35
C LEU A 1107 30.70 6.07 6.96
N LEU A 1108 31.52 5.62 7.91
CA LEU A 1108 32.95 5.38 7.73
C LEU A 1108 33.28 3.95 7.29
N GLY A 1109 32.29 3.06 7.19
CA GLY A 1109 32.48 1.66 6.82
C GLY A 1109 33.35 0.87 7.80
N LEU A 1110 33.32 1.20 9.10
CA LEU A 1110 34.15 0.56 10.13
C LEU A 1110 33.63 -0.85 10.50
N SER A 1111 34.48 -1.68 11.11
CA SER A 1111 34.16 -3.05 11.52
C SER A 1111 33.65 -3.14 12.97
N ASP A 1112 33.29 -4.35 13.42
CA ASP A 1112 32.71 -4.61 14.74
C ASP A 1112 33.58 -4.21 15.95
N ILE A 1113 34.90 -4.08 15.79
CA ILE A 1113 35.76 -3.52 16.85
C ILE A 1113 35.38 -2.08 17.23
N THR A 1114 34.60 -1.41 16.38
CA THR A 1114 34.09 -0.04 16.60
C THR A 1114 32.63 0.01 17.07
N ARG A 1115 32.02 -1.16 17.33
CA ARG A 1115 30.67 -1.27 17.86
C ARG A 1115 30.54 -0.51 19.18
N MET A 1116 29.45 0.24 19.34
CA MET A 1116 29.25 1.07 20.52
C MET A 1116 28.83 0.24 21.74
N ASN A 1117 27.91 -0.72 21.56
CA ASN A 1117 27.47 -1.60 22.64
C ASN A 1117 27.12 -3.00 22.11
N LEU A 1118 27.49 -4.03 22.87
CA LEU A 1118 27.02 -5.40 22.70
C LEU A 1118 26.04 -5.75 23.85
N PRO A 1119 24.72 -5.79 23.59
CA PRO A 1119 23.73 -6.11 24.61
C PRO A 1119 24.02 -7.43 25.35
N GLY A 1120 23.72 -7.47 26.64
CA GLY A 1120 23.94 -8.65 27.50
C GLY A 1120 25.38 -8.84 28.01
N THR A 1121 26.31 -7.93 27.68
CA THR A 1121 27.69 -7.97 28.18
C THR A 1121 28.00 -6.79 29.12
N VAL A 1122 28.87 -7.02 30.11
CA VAL A 1122 29.26 -6.00 31.11
C VAL A 1122 30.78 -5.80 31.06
N GLY A 1123 31.21 -4.53 30.95
CA GLY A 1123 32.62 -4.12 31.04
C GLY A 1123 33.45 -4.19 29.75
N GLY A 1124 34.64 -3.57 29.80
CA GLY A 1124 35.78 -3.73 28.88
C GLY A 1124 35.68 -3.19 27.46
N THR A 1125 34.57 -3.45 26.76
CA THR A 1125 34.44 -3.19 25.31
C THR A 1125 33.24 -2.32 24.93
N ASN A 1126 32.31 -2.08 25.85
CA ASN A 1126 31.11 -1.26 25.59
C ASN A 1126 31.37 0.22 25.90
N TRP A 1127 30.79 1.11 25.10
CA TRP A 1127 30.80 2.57 25.24
C TRP A 1127 32.18 3.23 25.10
N VAL A 1128 33.19 2.46 24.71
CA VAL A 1128 34.58 2.92 24.65
C VAL A 1128 34.98 3.50 23.29
N TRP A 1129 34.26 3.22 22.20
CA TRP A 1129 34.70 3.61 20.86
C TRP A 1129 34.85 5.12 20.68
N ARG A 1130 35.93 5.53 20.01
CA ARG A 1130 36.27 6.93 19.68
C ARG A 1130 36.67 7.09 18.22
N LEU A 1131 36.31 8.23 17.67
CA LEU A 1131 36.64 8.67 16.32
C LEU A 1131 38.09 9.16 16.25
N LYS A 1132 38.83 8.69 15.23
CA LYS A 1132 40.08 9.35 14.82
C LYS A 1132 39.78 10.60 14.00
N LYS A 1133 40.32 11.75 14.43
CA LYS A 1133 40.10 13.06 13.81
C LYS A 1133 40.27 13.09 12.28
N ARG A 1134 41.20 12.30 11.74
CA ARG A 1134 41.51 12.23 10.30
C ARG A 1134 40.44 11.56 9.42
N LEU A 1135 39.45 10.88 10.01
CA LEU A 1135 38.47 10.08 9.26
C LEU A 1135 37.31 10.92 8.71
N LEU A 1136 37.04 12.11 9.25
CA LEU A 1136 36.03 13.03 8.72
C LEU A 1136 36.63 13.89 7.59
N THR A 1137 36.53 13.41 6.36
CA THR A 1137 37.08 14.09 5.18
C THR A 1137 36.03 14.98 4.49
N ASN A 1138 36.50 15.95 3.71
CA ASN A 1138 35.63 16.77 2.85
C ASN A 1138 34.91 15.94 1.78
N GLU A 1139 35.50 14.82 1.35
CA GLU A 1139 34.90 13.91 0.38
C GLU A 1139 33.65 13.24 0.95
N ILE A 1140 33.73 12.70 2.16
CA ILE A 1140 32.58 12.10 2.86
C ILE A 1140 31.48 13.15 3.06
N SER A 1141 31.85 14.36 3.50
CA SER A 1141 30.91 15.46 3.70
C SER A 1141 30.18 15.83 2.40
N SER A 1142 30.89 15.90 1.28
CA SER A 1142 30.32 16.25 -0.03
C SER A 1142 29.40 15.15 -0.56
N LYS A 1143 29.80 13.88 -0.44
CA LYS A 1143 28.98 12.73 -0.87
C LYS A 1143 27.69 12.63 -0.06
N LEU A 1144 27.77 12.89 1.25
CA LEU A 1144 26.59 12.89 2.11
C LEU A 1144 25.65 14.08 1.78
N ALA A 1145 26.20 15.27 1.49
CA ALA A 1145 25.40 16.42 1.04
C ALA A 1145 24.65 16.14 -0.27
N GLU A 1146 25.30 15.47 -1.24
CA GLU A 1146 24.68 15.08 -2.50
C GLU A 1146 23.47 14.16 -2.28
N LEU A 1147 23.60 13.16 -1.40
CA LEU A 1147 22.48 12.27 -1.05
C LEU A 1147 21.34 13.04 -0.38
N THR A 1148 21.65 13.93 0.57
CA THR A 1148 20.66 14.77 1.25
C THR A 1148 19.85 15.60 0.25
N GLU A 1149 20.52 16.24 -0.72
CA GLU A 1149 19.87 17.02 -1.76
C GLU A 1149 19.03 16.15 -2.71
N ARG A 1150 19.62 15.06 -3.20
CA ARG A 1150 18.98 14.14 -4.17
C ARG A 1150 17.66 13.59 -3.64
N TYR A 1151 17.58 13.30 -2.34
CA TYR A 1151 16.40 12.69 -1.71
C TYR A 1151 15.59 13.65 -0.83
N ALA A 1152 15.84 14.97 -0.97
CA ALA A 1152 15.13 16.05 -0.27
C ALA A 1152 15.05 15.86 1.26
N ARG A 1153 16.20 15.57 1.87
CA ARG A 1153 16.37 15.45 3.33
C ARG A 1153 17.00 16.69 3.96
#